data_AF-J9C0S0-F1
#
_entry.id   AF-J9C0S0-F1
#
_cell.length_a   1.000
_cell.length_b   1.000
_cell.length_c   1.000
_cell.angle_alpha   90.00
_cell.angle_beta   90.00
_cell.angle_gamma   90.00
#
_symmetry.space_group_name_H-M   'P 1'
#
loop_
_entity.id
_entity.type
_entity.pdbx_description
1 polymer ?
#
loop_
_entity_poly.entity_id
_entity_poly.type
_entity_poly.pdbx_seq_one_letter_code
_entity_poly.pdbx_strand_id
1 'polypeptide(L)'
;MKNVQMVALMLSFMMTMALFSCSDDEEVMNQPLPPQPEQLTDLLDQYNASIAAFQTLMSGEAEIVDYVAQADGHYKLMLTNQQVADVYAYAEESTDVPLLGIDKEGFWNVQLNGVTQVLTDRNGKPVAALAKTGQGTFTPQVALGKEGCWQVSFNGYQWQRLTDRPAPSLEGKTAAHFALYQSIVLNEQAQTLTLQPRVAEGTLVLETNNNGAAQAWKNFLMSTEKNVLLDYSYAGYDHGETAPKDGFAWGYRVFNVKERMEKERISALEAFTRILDENKLIRKSNKSATNANARIVVYFPAGEYILHSGKGKQFPYDIIGGNFIIKGDGPNRTRLVMESPNGDTEKTNIPLLTVKHTHSPSNDKNSPLLAQVTENASKGSFYLIVSSTNKLKRGQWVQLRLRSGSKDLLAKELGPITPGATWSISQAPLLITENNADKLGIKVTEFHQIKRVNGNQVVFYEPLMHDVDVQYNDCLGWEIREYKHYENVGIEGLTFVGKSITPYYHHGEGMDPSIAWKYDQEYRPLALIRMVNSWVRDVNFESVSEAVTFSESANCSAYHIEITGHRGHGAVRAAGSSRIFIGAVSDNSRDGKPNKFGVVGEGQWHGCGVSKPSIGNVIWRSTWGKNASFESHATQPRATLFDCCSGGLMKYHAGGAEDEAPNHLSDLTFWNWNVTGTTDEQHRDFSTDFHWWSNGDKWWKIYPPIVVGTHGLPVTFSQEERQLTYEESTGVKVSPESLYEAQLKKRLGRVPAWLNALKN
;
A
#
# COMPACT_ATOMS: atom_id res chain seq x y z
N MET A 1 50.52 45.59 -12.11
CA MET A 1 50.94 44.24 -11.67
C MET A 1 50.77 43.36 -12.90
N LYS A 2 51.78 43.07 -13.75
CA LYS A 2 53.23 42.84 -13.53
C LYS A 2 53.45 41.69 -12.53
N ASN A 3 54.07 40.54 -12.85
CA ASN A 3 54.79 40.06 -14.07
C ASN A 3 54.30 38.62 -14.44
N VAL A 4 54.44 38.00 -15.63
CA VAL A 4 55.44 38.03 -16.75
C VAL A 4 56.73 37.24 -16.40
N GLN A 5 57.37 36.40 -17.24
CA GLN A 5 57.10 35.93 -18.63
C GLN A 5 56.80 34.38 -18.59
N MET A 6 57.09 33.41 -19.49
CA MET A 6 57.75 33.20 -20.81
C MET A 6 57.12 31.86 -21.37
N VAL A 7 56.96 31.48 -22.65
CA VAL A 7 57.75 31.53 -23.91
C VAL A 7 59.03 30.66 -23.81
N ALA A 8 59.20 29.46 -24.42
CA ALA A 8 58.76 28.80 -25.68
C ALA A 8 59.63 29.05 -26.92
N LEU A 9 60.35 28.02 -27.42
CA LEU A 9 60.50 27.68 -28.86
C LEU A 9 61.20 26.32 -29.08
N MET A 10 61.09 25.78 -30.31
CA MET A 10 61.90 24.66 -30.83
C MET A 10 63.31 25.13 -31.23
N LEU A 11 64.30 24.22 -31.21
CA LEU A 11 65.06 23.86 -32.42
C LEU A 11 65.78 22.51 -32.26
N SER A 12 66.14 21.89 -33.38
CA SER A 12 66.81 20.59 -33.45
C SER A 12 68.34 20.70 -33.47
N PHE A 13 69.02 19.73 -32.86
CA PHE A 13 70.23 19.18 -33.46
C PHE A 13 70.36 17.69 -33.17
N MET A 14 71.18 16.99 -33.95
CA MET A 14 71.15 15.54 -34.12
C MET A 14 72.49 14.90 -33.74
N MET A 15 72.44 13.60 -33.41
CA MET A 15 73.51 12.62 -33.65
C MET A 15 74.76 12.64 -32.74
N THR A 16 74.82 11.66 -31.84
CA THR A 16 75.98 10.76 -31.71
C THR A 16 75.47 9.34 -31.39
N MET A 17 76.08 8.32 -32.00
CA MET A 17 75.62 6.92 -31.94
C MET A 17 76.59 6.02 -31.14
N ALA A 18 76.11 4.80 -30.88
CA ALA A 18 76.85 3.60 -30.47
C ALA A 18 77.21 3.50 -28.96
N LEU A 19 77.24 2.31 -28.34
CA LEU A 19 77.18 0.94 -28.90
C LEU A 19 75.97 0.13 -28.39
N PHE A 20 75.64 -0.94 -29.13
CA PHE A 20 74.59 -1.91 -28.78
C PHE A 20 75.00 -2.87 -27.66
N SER A 21 74.04 -3.24 -26.82
CA SER A 21 74.03 -4.47 -26.02
C SER A 21 72.58 -4.95 -25.94
N CYS A 22 72.29 -6.17 -26.40
CA CYS A 22 70.91 -6.69 -26.41
C CYS A 22 70.56 -7.35 -25.07
N SER A 23 69.40 -6.99 -24.52
CA SER A 23 68.65 -7.79 -23.54
C SER A 23 67.18 -7.36 -23.59
N ASP A 24 66.39 -8.14 -24.32
CA ASP A 24 64.94 -8.10 -24.54
C ASP A 24 64.13 -7.02 -23.79
N ASP A 25 63.65 -6.02 -24.55
CA ASP A 25 62.54 -5.15 -24.12
C ASP A 25 61.23 -5.96 -24.14
N GLU A 26 60.55 -6.09 -23.00
CA GLU A 26 59.15 -6.54 -22.99
C GLU A 26 58.26 -5.42 -23.58
N GLU A 27 57.78 -5.60 -24.81
CA GLU A 27 56.75 -4.75 -25.39
C GLU A 27 55.45 -4.85 -24.57
N VAL A 28 55.24 -3.91 -23.64
CA VAL A 28 53.95 -3.72 -22.95
C VAL A 28 52.93 -3.19 -23.95
N MET A 29 52.39 -4.09 -24.77
CA MET A 29 51.24 -3.84 -25.62
C MET A 29 50.02 -3.50 -24.76
N ASN A 30 49.80 -2.21 -24.51
CA ASN A 30 48.52 -1.68 -24.05
C ASN A 30 47.48 -1.83 -25.17
N GLN A 31 47.00 -3.06 -25.38
CA GLN A 31 45.81 -3.32 -26.16
C GLN A 31 44.62 -2.64 -25.45
N PRO A 32 43.77 -1.89 -26.16
CA PRO A 32 42.56 -1.32 -25.56
C PRO A 32 41.67 -2.46 -25.06
N LEU A 33 41.15 -2.34 -23.84
CA LEU A 33 40.25 -3.32 -23.27
C LEU A 33 39.00 -3.49 -24.16
N PRO A 34 38.52 -4.73 -24.39
CA PRO A 34 37.29 -4.95 -25.16
C PRO A 34 36.10 -4.19 -24.54
N PRO A 35 35.22 -3.59 -25.37
CA PRO A 35 34.04 -2.89 -24.88
C PRO A 35 33.13 -3.85 -24.11
N GLN A 36 32.35 -3.30 -23.19
CA GLN A 36 31.44 -4.05 -22.33
C GLN A 36 30.06 -3.40 -22.35
N PRO A 37 28.97 -4.19 -22.26
CA PRO A 37 27.62 -3.65 -22.29
C PRO A 37 27.35 -2.79 -21.05
N GLU A 38 26.54 -1.74 -21.21
CA GLU A 38 26.16 -0.83 -20.12
C GLU A 38 25.45 -1.57 -18.97
N GLN A 39 24.73 -2.65 -19.30
CA GLN A 39 24.01 -3.53 -18.38
C GLN A 39 24.91 -4.58 -17.68
N LEU A 40 26.23 -4.56 -17.87
CA LEU A 40 27.13 -5.57 -17.28
C LEU A 40 27.02 -5.63 -15.74
N THR A 41 26.79 -4.50 -15.07
CA THR A 41 26.60 -4.46 -13.61
C THR A 41 25.39 -5.29 -13.19
N ASP A 42 24.24 -5.09 -13.85
CA ASP A 42 22.99 -5.78 -13.53
C ASP A 42 23.10 -7.29 -13.81
N LEU A 43 23.76 -7.66 -14.92
CA LEU A 43 24.05 -9.05 -15.28
C LEU A 43 24.93 -9.75 -14.23
N LEU A 44 25.93 -9.04 -13.68
CA LEU A 44 26.81 -9.59 -12.65
C LEU A 44 26.14 -9.69 -11.28
N ASP A 45 25.35 -8.70 -10.88
CA ASP A 45 24.57 -8.75 -9.64
C ASP A 45 23.53 -9.89 -9.69
N GLN A 46 22.84 -10.05 -10.83
CA GLN A 46 21.94 -11.19 -11.05
C GLN A 46 22.70 -12.53 -11.03
N TYR A 47 23.86 -12.62 -11.70
CA TYR A 47 24.67 -13.85 -11.71
C TYR A 47 25.13 -14.24 -10.30
N ASN A 48 25.58 -13.27 -9.51
CA ASN A 48 25.98 -13.47 -8.11
C ASN A 48 24.80 -13.92 -7.22
N ALA A 49 23.59 -13.42 -7.48
CA ALA A 49 22.38 -13.90 -6.81
C ALA A 49 22.04 -15.36 -7.21
N SER A 50 22.19 -15.73 -8.48
CA SER A 50 22.00 -17.11 -8.95
C SER A 50 23.06 -18.08 -8.38
N ILE A 51 24.31 -17.64 -8.19
CA ILE A 51 25.37 -18.44 -7.52
C ILE A 51 24.98 -18.73 -6.06
N ALA A 52 24.51 -17.72 -5.32
CA ALA A 52 24.05 -17.90 -3.94
C ALA A 52 22.84 -18.85 -3.85
N ALA A 53 21.87 -18.70 -4.76
CA ALA A 53 20.71 -19.58 -4.84
C ALA A 53 21.11 -21.04 -5.16
N PHE A 54 22.01 -21.24 -6.13
CA PHE A 54 22.53 -22.57 -6.49
C PHE A 54 23.22 -23.26 -5.32
N GLN A 55 24.02 -22.53 -4.53
CA GLN A 55 24.63 -23.08 -3.31
C GLN A 55 23.57 -23.52 -2.29
N THR A 56 22.57 -22.68 -2.04
CA THR A 56 21.49 -22.93 -1.06
C THR A 56 20.65 -24.15 -1.46
N LEU A 57 20.39 -24.33 -2.75
CA LEU A 57 19.70 -25.52 -3.28
C LEU A 57 20.58 -26.78 -3.23
N MET A 58 21.87 -26.66 -3.55
CA MET A 58 22.83 -27.78 -3.49
C MET A 58 23.19 -28.22 -2.05
N SER A 59 22.99 -27.36 -1.05
CA SER A 59 23.15 -27.71 0.37
C SER A 59 21.88 -28.25 1.03
N GLY A 60 20.71 -28.06 0.41
CA GLY A 60 19.42 -28.35 1.04
C GLY A 60 19.06 -27.37 2.16
N GLU A 61 19.68 -26.19 2.20
CA GLU A 61 19.38 -25.13 3.18
C GLU A 61 18.08 -24.38 2.87
N ALA A 62 17.56 -24.50 1.64
CA ALA A 62 16.21 -24.05 1.29
C ALA A 62 15.54 -24.95 0.23
N GLU A 63 14.21 -25.03 0.31
CA GLU A 63 13.33 -25.72 -0.63
C GLU A 63 12.55 -24.70 -1.47
N ILE A 64 11.90 -25.14 -2.57
CA ILE A 64 11.00 -24.28 -3.35
C ILE A 64 9.67 -24.12 -2.61
N VAL A 65 9.29 -22.86 -2.33
CA VAL A 65 7.96 -22.48 -1.83
C VAL A 65 7.02 -22.17 -2.99
N ASP A 66 7.51 -21.52 -4.04
CA ASP A 66 6.69 -21.29 -5.25
C ASP A 66 7.55 -20.95 -6.48
N TYR A 67 6.96 -20.98 -7.67
CA TYR A 67 7.64 -20.62 -8.92
C TYR A 67 6.72 -19.88 -9.91
N VAL A 68 7.31 -19.11 -10.83
CA VAL A 68 6.64 -18.59 -12.03
C VAL A 68 7.55 -18.72 -13.25
N ALA A 69 7.06 -19.40 -14.28
CA ALA A 69 7.69 -19.45 -15.59
C ALA A 69 7.51 -18.12 -16.36
N GLN A 70 8.60 -17.61 -16.92
CA GLN A 70 8.65 -16.38 -17.70
C GLN A 70 8.54 -16.66 -19.21
N ALA A 71 8.26 -15.63 -20.02
CA ALA A 71 7.92 -15.79 -21.44
C ALA A 71 9.10 -16.22 -22.35
N ASP A 72 10.33 -16.02 -21.88
CA ASP A 72 11.60 -16.46 -22.48
C ASP A 72 12.03 -17.87 -22.01
N GLY A 73 11.25 -18.52 -21.14
CA GLY A 73 11.48 -19.87 -20.65
C GLY A 73 12.31 -19.99 -19.36
N HIS A 74 12.76 -18.89 -18.76
CA HIS A 74 13.38 -18.95 -17.43
C HIS A 74 12.35 -19.03 -16.30
N TYR A 75 12.80 -19.43 -15.11
CA TYR A 75 11.96 -19.56 -13.93
C TYR A 75 12.41 -18.59 -12.85
N LYS A 76 11.45 -17.87 -12.26
CA LYS A 76 11.63 -17.24 -10.95
C LYS A 76 11.18 -18.22 -9.88
N LEU A 77 12.06 -18.50 -8.92
CA LEU A 77 11.79 -19.38 -7.78
C LEU A 77 11.75 -18.56 -6.49
N MET A 78 10.76 -18.80 -5.62
CA MET A 78 10.79 -18.36 -4.23
C MET A 78 11.21 -19.53 -3.34
N LEU A 79 12.23 -19.31 -2.51
CA LEU A 79 12.82 -20.31 -1.63
C LEU A 79 12.35 -20.14 -0.17
N THR A 80 12.46 -21.19 0.66
CA THR A 80 12.02 -21.16 2.08
C THR A 80 12.78 -20.16 2.95
N ASN A 81 14.00 -19.77 2.55
CA ASN A 81 14.77 -18.69 3.17
C ASN A 81 14.30 -17.26 2.77
N GLN A 82 13.21 -17.14 2.00
CA GLN A 82 12.64 -15.91 1.41
C GLN A 82 13.47 -15.27 0.27
N GLN A 83 14.53 -15.94 -0.20
CA GLN A 83 15.23 -15.54 -1.42
C GLN A 83 14.33 -15.76 -2.64
N VAL A 84 14.32 -14.79 -3.56
CA VAL A 84 13.83 -14.99 -4.92
C VAL A 84 15.04 -15.17 -5.82
N ALA A 85 15.04 -16.18 -6.67
CA ALA A 85 16.15 -16.54 -7.55
C ALA A 85 15.69 -16.64 -9.00
N ASP A 86 16.46 -16.04 -9.91
CA ASP A 86 16.35 -16.28 -11.34
C ASP A 86 17.14 -17.51 -11.74
N VAL A 87 16.46 -18.41 -12.44
CA VAL A 87 16.96 -19.72 -12.86
C VAL A 87 16.76 -19.84 -14.37
N TYR A 88 17.84 -19.53 -15.08
CA TYR A 88 17.98 -19.66 -16.54
C TYR A 88 18.57 -21.02 -16.92
N ALA A 89 18.21 -21.52 -18.10
CA ALA A 89 18.90 -22.61 -18.78
C ALA A 89 19.62 -22.06 -20.02
N TYR A 90 20.83 -22.53 -20.31
CA TYR A 90 21.52 -22.25 -21.56
C TYR A 90 22.45 -23.41 -21.93
N ALA A 91 22.18 -24.01 -23.09
CA ALA A 91 22.73 -25.32 -23.47
C ALA A 91 24.01 -25.26 -24.32
N GLU A 92 24.36 -24.08 -24.84
CA GLU A 92 25.57 -23.89 -25.64
C GLU A 92 26.77 -23.66 -24.71
N GLU A 93 27.95 -24.19 -25.05
CA GLU A 93 29.17 -23.86 -24.32
C GLU A 93 29.60 -22.42 -24.62
N SER A 94 30.04 -21.68 -23.60
CA SER A 94 30.65 -20.36 -23.78
C SER A 94 31.95 -20.28 -23.01
N THR A 95 33.00 -19.81 -23.69
CA THR A 95 34.34 -19.57 -23.13
C THR A 95 34.46 -18.27 -22.37
N ASP A 96 33.45 -17.41 -22.47
CA ASP A 96 33.57 -15.95 -22.34
C ASP A 96 33.27 -15.47 -20.91
N VAL A 97 32.42 -16.24 -20.21
CA VAL A 97 31.92 -16.01 -18.86
C VAL A 97 32.40 -17.16 -17.97
N PRO A 98 32.92 -16.92 -16.76
CA PRO A 98 33.28 -17.97 -15.83
C PRO A 98 32.02 -18.67 -15.30
N LEU A 99 31.90 -19.97 -15.57
CA LEU A 99 30.77 -20.78 -15.13
C LEU A 99 31.11 -21.48 -13.81
N LEU A 100 30.42 -21.10 -12.74
CA LEU A 100 30.59 -21.64 -11.39
C LEU A 100 29.90 -23.00 -11.22
N GLY A 101 30.44 -23.84 -10.35
CA GLY A 101 30.00 -25.23 -10.16
C GLY A 101 30.40 -25.83 -8.81
N ILE A 102 29.77 -26.95 -8.43
CA ILE A 102 30.04 -27.65 -7.16
C ILE A 102 30.28 -29.14 -7.44
N ASP A 103 31.36 -29.72 -6.92
CA ASP A 103 31.71 -31.13 -7.13
C ASP A 103 31.07 -32.11 -6.11
N LYS A 104 31.32 -33.41 -6.32
CA LYS A 104 30.84 -34.49 -5.44
C LYS A 104 31.42 -34.37 -4.03
N GLU A 105 32.63 -33.84 -3.91
CA GLU A 105 33.36 -33.61 -2.67
C GLU A 105 32.78 -32.41 -1.89
N GLY A 106 32.23 -31.41 -2.60
CA GLY A 106 31.56 -30.23 -2.06
C GLY A 106 32.35 -28.93 -2.13
N PHE A 107 33.34 -28.84 -3.02
CA PHE A 107 34.12 -27.64 -3.28
C PHE A 107 33.59 -26.88 -4.51
N TRP A 108 33.90 -25.58 -4.56
CA TRP A 108 33.60 -24.75 -5.72
C TRP A 108 34.59 -25.00 -6.85
N ASN A 109 34.06 -25.07 -8.07
CA ASN A 109 34.81 -25.12 -9.32
C ASN A 109 34.41 -23.95 -10.22
N VAL A 110 35.28 -23.58 -11.14
CA VAL A 110 35.02 -22.62 -12.21
C VAL A 110 35.48 -23.21 -13.55
N GLN A 111 34.64 -23.09 -14.58
CA GLN A 111 35.01 -23.34 -15.97
C GLN A 111 35.11 -22.00 -16.71
N LEU A 112 36.27 -21.72 -17.32
CA LEU A 112 36.52 -20.48 -18.07
C LEU A 112 37.55 -20.77 -19.17
N ASN A 113 37.40 -20.19 -20.37
CA ASN A 113 38.25 -20.49 -21.53
C ASN A 113 38.38 -22.00 -21.86
N GLY A 114 37.36 -22.81 -21.56
CA GLY A 114 37.36 -24.25 -21.77
C GLY A 114 38.16 -25.07 -20.73
N VAL A 115 38.70 -24.44 -19.68
CA VAL A 115 39.42 -25.10 -18.58
C VAL A 115 38.57 -25.06 -17.31
N THR A 116 38.35 -26.22 -16.68
CA THR A 116 37.69 -26.33 -15.37
C THR A 116 38.72 -26.53 -14.27
N GLN A 117 38.63 -25.74 -13.19
CA GLN A 117 39.55 -25.81 -12.05
C GLN A 117 38.82 -25.57 -10.71
N VAL A 118 39.35 -26.15 -9.64
CA VAL A 118 38.88 -25.94 -8.27
C VAL A 118 39.22 -24.52 -7.83
N LEU A 119 38.25 -23.78 -7.28
CA LEU A 119 38.50 -22.48 -6.68
C LEU A 119 39.26 -22.64 -5.37
N THR A 120 40.32 -21.87 -5.22
CA THR A 120 41.19 -21.87 -4.04
C THR A 120 41.19 -20.53 -3.32
N ASP A 121 41.48 -20.55 -2.02
CA ASP A 121 41.77 -19.34 -1.25
C ASP A 121 43.18 -18.80 -1.58
N ARG A 122 43.53 -17.65 -0.98
CA ARG A 122 44.87 -17.03 -1.15
C ARG A 122 46.04 -17.86 -0.58
N ASN A 123 45.77 -19.00 0.07
CA ASN A 123 46.76 -19.97 0.55
C ASN A 123 46.81 -21.24 -0.33
N GLY A 124 46.06 -21.29 -1.45
CA GLY A 124 45.97 -22.45 -2.33
C GLY A 124 45.05 -23.57 -1.84
N LYS A 125 44.21 -23.34 -0.83
CA LYS A 125 43.28 -24.36 -0.29
C LYS A 125 41.94 -24.35 -1.04
N PRO A 126 41.38 -25.50 -1.45
CA PRO A 126 40.05 -25.60 -2.03
C PRO A 126 38.97 -24.90 -1.19
N VAL A 127 38.10 -24.12 -1.83
CA VAL A 127 37.03 -23.37 -1.16
C VAL A 127 35.75 -24.22 -1.10
N ALA A 128 35.30 -24.53 0.11
CA ALA A 128 34.12 -25.33 0.32
C ALA A 128 32.83 -24.58 -0.04
N ALA A 129 31.99 -25.23 -0.86
CA ALA A 129 30.62 -24.84 -1.10
C ALA A 129 29.66 -25.47 -0.06
N LEU A 130 29.93 -26.71 0.35
CA LEU A 130 29.01 -27.53 1.14
C LEU A 130 29.65 -28.00 2.47
N ALA A 131 28.86 -27.97 3.54
CA ALA A 131 29.32 -28.31 4.90
C ALA A 131 29.85 -29.76 5.06
N LYS A 132 29.47 -30.66 4.15
CA LYS A 132 29.98 -32.06 4.06
C LYS A 132 31.51 -32.14 3.94
N THR A 133 32.17 -31.08 3.49
CA THR A 133 33.64 -30.96 3.40
C THR A 133 34.34 -30.88 4.77
N GLY A 134 33.61 -30.61 5.85
CA GLY A 134 34.18 -30.35 7.19
C GLY A 134 34.88 -28.99 7.32
N GLN A 135 34.73 -28.10 6.34
CA GLN A 135 35.31 -26.76 6.33
C GLN A 135 34.22 -25.68 6.45
N GLY A 136 34.63 -24.44 6.73
CA GLY A 136 33.73 -23.29 6.62
C GLY A 136 33.32 -23.08 5.16
N THR A 137 32.02 -22.93 4.91
CA THR A 137 31.47 -22.69 3.58
C THR A 137 31.57 -21.22 3.18
N PHE A 138 31.74 -20.97 1.88
CA PHE A 138 31.80 -19.62 1.31
C PHE A 138 30.94 -19.55 0.05
N THR A 139 30.44 -18.36 -0.28
CA THR A 139 29.75 -18.07 -1.54
C THR A 139 30.67 -17.20 -2.41
N PRO A 140 31.11 -17.65 -3.60
CA PRO A 140 31.90 -16.83 -4.50
C PRO A 140 31.02 -15.73 -5.11
N GLN A 141 31.61 -14.54 -5.24
CA GLN A 141 31.10 -13.45 -6.06
C GLN A 141 32.07 -13.23 -7.21
N VAL A 142 31.55 -13.05 -8.43
CA VAL A 142 32.30 -12.80 -9.66
C VAL A 142 32.16 -11.33 -10.05
N ALA A 143 33.25 -10.72 -10.52
CA ALA A 143 33.26 -9.37 -11.08
C ALA A 143 34.31 -9.24 -12.18
N LEU A 144 34.17 -8.19 -13.00
CA LEU A 144 35.21 -7.78 -13.94
C LEU A 144 36.14 -6.75 -13.27
N GLY A 145 37.45 -7.03 -13.25
CA GLY A 145 38.44 -6.12 -12.68
C GLY A 145 38.67 -4.86 -13.53
N LYS A 146 39.31 -3.83 -12.96
CA LYS A 146 39.68 -2.59 -13.68
C LYS A 146 40.59 -2.80 -14.90
N GLU A 147 41.27 -3.94 -14.97
CA GLU A 147 42.13 -4.38 -16.08
C GLU A 147 41.39 -5.32 -17.05
N GLY A 148 40.05 -5.36 -17.01
CA GLY A 148 39.21 -6.21 -17.87
C GLY A 148 39.29 -7.72 -17.61
N CYS A 149 40.13 -8.17 -16.67
CA CYS A 149 40.25 -9.60 -16.31
C CYS A 149 39.14 -10.04 -15.34
N TRP A 150 38.66 -11.28 -15.49
CA TRP A 150 37.71 -11.89 -14.56
C TRP A 150 38.31 -12.07 -13.16
N GLN A 151 37.53 -11.78 -12.12
CA GLN A 151 37.93 -11.89 -10.71
C GLN A 151 36.84 -12.56 -9.87
N VAL A 152 37.26 -13.21 -8.79
CA VAL A 152 36.38 -13.80 -7.77
C VAL A 152 36.71 -13.26 -6.37
N SER A 153 35.71 -13.17 -5.50
CA SER A 153 35.84 -12.91 -4.07
C SER A 153 35.01 -13.87 -3.25
N PHE A 154 35.45 -14.18 -2.03
CA PHE A 154 34.71 -15.00 -1.05
C PHE A 154 34.22 -14.17 0.15
N ASN A 155 34.38 -12.84 0.10
CA ASN A 155 33.99 -11.91 1.17
C ASN A 155 33.60 -10.50 0.68
N GLY A 156 33.41 -10.30 -0.64
CA GLY A 156 33.03 -9.03 -1.27
C GLY A 156 34.12 -7.95 -1.36
N TYR A 157 35.19 -8.04 -0.56
CA TYR A 157 36.22 -7.00 -0.46
C TYR A 157 37.59 -7.45 -0.96
N GLN A 158 37.92 -8.74 -0.84
CA GLN A 158 39.19 -9.31 -1.28
C GLN A 158 38.99 -10.10 -2.56
N TRP A 159 39.44 -9.52 -3.67
CA TRP A 159 39.33 -10.10 -4.99
C TRP A 159 40.63 -10.81 -5.39
N GLN A 160 40.52 -11.82 -6.24
CA GLN A 160 41.64 -12.52 -6.89
C GLN A 160 41.30 -12.80 -8.36
N ARG A 161 42.30 -12.80 -9.25
CA ARG A 161 42.08 -13.07 -10.67
C ARG A 161 41.68 -14.53 -10.90
N LEU A 162 40.78 -14.75 -11.85
CA LEU A 162 40.48 -16.06 -12.42
C LEU A 162 41.37 -16.34 -13.65
N THR A 163 41.73 -15.29 -14.40
CA THR A 163 42.64 -15.33 -15.55
C THR A 163 43.48 -14.06 -15.63
N ASP A 164 44.68 -14.18 -16.22
CA ASP A 164 45.50 -13.02 -16.62
C ASP A 164 45.18 -12.51 -18.04
N ARG A 165 44.27 -13.19 -18.75
CA ARG A 165 43.66 -12.68 -19.98
C ARG A 165 42.44 -11.82 -19.62
N PRO A 166 42.29 -10.61 -20.21
CA PRO A 166 41.04 -9.86 -20.19
C PRO A 166 39.89 -10.69 -20.78
N ALA A 167 38.66 -10.41 -20.32
CA ALA A 167 37.45 -10.95 -20.92
C ALA A 167 37.26 -10.40 -22.35
N PRO A 168 36.61 -11.16 -23.25
CA PRO A 168 36.15 -10.63 -24.54
C PRO A 168 35.06 -9.57 -24.36
N SER A 169 34.61 -8.95 -25.46
CA SER A 169 33.37 -8.15 -25.40
C SER A 169 32.19 -9.05 -25.02
N LEU A 170 31.38 -8.58 -24.07
CA LEU A 170 30.13 -9.21 -23.65
C LEU A 170 28.90 -8.53 -24.27
N GLU A 171 29.09 -7.68 -25.29
CA GLU A 171 27.99 -7.07 -26.05
C GLU A 171 27.08 -8.15 -26.65
N GLY A 172 25.76 -7.98 -26.51
CA GLY A 172 24.76 -8.97 -26.93
C GLY A 172 24.62 -10.19 -26.01
N LYS A 173 25.46 -10.35 -24.97
CA LYS A 173 25.22 -11.34 -23.91
C LYS A 173 24.02 -10.91 -23.07
N THR A 174 23.35 -11.91 -22.50
CA THR A 174 22.12 -11.79 -21.69
C THR A 174 22.24 -12.69 -20.47
N ALA A 175 21.35 -12.54 -19.48
CA ALA A 175 21.34 -13.35 -18.26
C ALA A 175 21.41 -14.86 -18.51
N ALA A 176 20.78 -15.36 -19.57
CA ALA A 176 20.86 -16.77 -19.98
C ALA A 176 22.29 -17.24 -20.28
N HIS A 177 23.16 -16.39 -20.84
CA HIS A 177 24.56 -16.77 -21.11
C HIS A 177 25.35 -17.04 -19.80
N PHE A 178 24.96 -16.37 -18.72
CA PHE A 178 25.46 -16.56 -17.35
C PHE A 178 24.73 -17.70 -16.61
N ALA A 179 23.85 -18.47 -17.26
CA ALA A 179 23.15 -19.57 -16.61
C ALA A 179 24.11 -20.59 -16.01
N LEU A 180 23.84 -20.99 -14.76
CA LEU A 180 24.52 -22.12 -14.09
C LEU A 180 23.96 -23.48 -14.54
N TYR A 181 22.80 -23.49 -15.21
CA TYR A 181 22.07 -24.69 -15.59
C TYR A 181 22.05 -24.89 -17.11
N GLN A 182 22.26 -26.15 -17.52
CA GLN A 182 22.23 -26.63 -18.90
C GLN A 182 20.79 -26.82 -19.38
N SER A 183 19.91 -27.28 -18.48
CA SER A 183 18.48 -27.44 -18.72
C SER A 183 17.66 -27.31 -17.43
N ILE A 184 16.39 -26.94 -17.61
CA ILE A 184 15.35 -26.88 -16.57
C ILE A 184 14.16 -27.66 -17.10
N VAL A 185 13.60 -28.59 -16.31
CA VAL A 185 12.43 -29.37 -16.67
C VAL A 185 11.43 -29.37 -15.52
N LEU A 186 10.29 -28.71 -15.72
CA LEU A 186 9.14 -28.80 -14.83
C LEU A 186 8.34 -30.09 -15.14
N ASN A 187 8.03 -30.86 -14.10
CA ASN A 187 7.09 -31.97 -14.16
C ASN A 187 5.94 -31.71 -13.19
N GLU A 188 4.83 -31.19 -13.71
CA GLU A 188 3.64 -30.84 -12.92
C GLU A 188 2.96 -32.07 -12.31
N GLN A 189 3.02 -33.23 -12.98
CA GLN A 189 2.39 -34.48 -12.52
C GLN A 189 3.15 -35.11 -11.34
N ALA A 190 4.48 -35.02 -11.36
CA ALA A 190 5.35 -35.44 -10.27
C ALA A 190 5.77 -34.28 -9.36
N GLN A 191 5.07 -33.14 -9.42
CA GLN A 191 5.27 -31.93 -8.63
C GLN A 191 6.75 -31.59 -8.38
N THR A 192 7.57 -31.58 -9.43
CA THR A 192 9.02 -31.43 -9.33
C THR A 192 9.60 -30.51 -10.40
N LEU A 193 10.62 -29.73 -10.03
CA LEU A 193 11.44 -28.95 -10.92
C LEU A 193 12.85 -29.56 -10.96
N THR A 194 13.25 -30.01 -12.14
CA THR A 194 14.55 -30.64 -12.37
C THR A 194 15.51 -29.60 -12.94
N LEU A 195 16.62 -29.33 -12.25
CA LEU A 195 17.68 -28.42 -12.70
C LEU A 195 18.96 -29.24 -12.98
N GLN A 196 19.47 -29.19 -14.20
CA GLN A 196 20.75 -29.80 -14.55
C GLN A 196 21.84 -28.73 -14.58
N PRO A 197 22.84 -28.73 -13.67
CA PRO A 197 23.96 -27.79 -13.74
C PRO A 197 24.84 -28.01 -14.98
N ARG A 198 25.56 -26.96 -15.40
CA ARG A 198 26.58 -27.01 -16.48
C ARG A 198 27.93 -27.53 -15.99
N VAL A 199 28.34 -27.15 -14.78
CA VAL A 199 29.69 -27.40 -14.22
C VAL A 199 29.63 -28.16 -12.89
N ALA A 200 28.72 -29.12 -12.76
CA ALA A 200 28.63 -29.98 -11.57
C ALA A 200 28.24 -31.41 -11.94
N GLU A 201 28.60 -32.37 -11.10
CA GLU A 201 28.10 -33.74 -11.21
C GLU A 201 26.85 -33.94 -10.36
N GLY A 202 25.75 -34.25 -11.02
CA GLY A 202 24.44 -34.48 -10.41
C GLY A 202 23.33 -33.68 -11.10
N THR A 203 22.11 -33.93 -10.66
CA THR A 203 20.90 -33.22 -11.11
C THR A 203 20.11 -32.86 -9.86
N LEU A 204 19.70 -31.60 -9.72
CA LEU A 204 18.79 -31.20 -8.64
C LEU A 204 17.37 -31.58 -9.07
N VAL A 205 16.69 -32.43 -8.29
CA VAL A 205 15.25 -32.66 -8.40
C VAL A 205 14.63 -32.03 -7.16
N LEU A 206 13.86 -30.95 -7.36
CA LEU A 206 13.33 -30.12 -6.28
C LEU A 206 11.81 -30.22 -6.27
N GLU A 207 11.24 -30.60 -5.12
CA GLU A 207 9.79 -30.64 -4.93
C GLU A 207 9.16 -29.25 -5.10
N THR A 208 8.03 -29.17 -5.80
CA THR A 208 7.21 -27.97 -5.98
C THR A 208 5.85 -28.08 -5.30
N ASN A 209 5.71 -28.99 -4.32
CA ASN A 209 4.45 -29.32 -3.63
C ASN A 209 3.69 -28.12 -3.01
N ASN A 210 4.37 -26.99 -2.82
CA ASN A 210 3.80 -25.74 -2.27
C ASN A 210 3.09 -24.85 -3.31
N ASN A 211 3.06 -25.24 -4.60
CA ASN A 211 2.54 -24.49 -5.78
C ASN A 211 1.05 -24.00 -5.71
N GLY A 212 0.33 -24.23 -4.62
CA GLY A 212 -1.11 -23.96 -4.45
C GLY A 212 -1.52 -22.52 -4.13
N ALA A 213 -0.64 -21.52 -4.30
CA ALA A 213 -1.00 -20.11 -4.14
C ALA A 213 -1.54 -19.46 -5.43
N ALA A 214 -2.28 -18.37 -5.29
CA ALA A 214 -2.82 -17.59 -6.41
C ALA A 214 -1.70 -16.94 -7.25
N GLN A 215 -1.83 -17.02 -8.57
CA GLN A 215 -0.88 -16.51 -9.54
C GLN A 215 -0.66 -14.99 -9.41
N ALA A 216 -1.70 -14.21 -9.04
CA ALA A 216 -1.53 -12.79 -8.71
C ALA A 216 -0.55 -12.56 -7.54
N TRP A 217 -0.64 -13.38 -6.48
CA TRP A 217 0.26 -13.31 -5.33
C TRP A 217 1.69 -13.77 -5.67
N LYS A 218 1.84 -14.79 -6.53
CA LYS A 218 3.16 -15.20 -7.05
C LYS A 218 3.84 -14.08 -7.83
N ASN A 219 3.09 -13.43 -8.72
CA ASN A 219 3.58 -12.31 -9.52
C ASN A 219 4.04 -11.14 -8.65
N PHE A 220 3.26 -10.80 -7.61
CA PHE A 220 3.63 -9.79 -6.61
C PHE A 220 4.90 -10.19 -5.83
N LEU A 221 4.96 -11.42 -5.34
CA LEU A 221 6.08 -11.92 -4.52
C LEU A 221 7.42 -11.84 -5.23
N MET A 222 7.44 -12.21 -6.52
CA MET A 222 8.63 -12.31 -7.37
C MET A 222 8.81 -11.10 -8.31
N SER A 223 8.02 -10.04 -8.11
CA SER A 223 8.08 -8.78 -8.86
C SER A 223 8.07 -8.98 -10.39
N THR A 224 7.19 -9.85 -10.89
CA THR A 224 7.09 -10.14 -12.33
C THR A 224 6.35 -9.02 -13.07
N GLU A 225 6.59 -8.88 -14.37
CA GLU A 225 5.88 -7.92 -15.25
C GLU A 225 4.35 -8.16 -15.29
N LYS A 226 3.91 -9.35 -14.86
CA LYS A 226 2.50 -9.76 -14.75
C LYS A 226 1.90 -9.42 -13.38
N ASN A 227 2.57 -8.63 -12.54
CA ASN A 227 2.06 -8.22 -11.24
C ASN A 227 0.94 -7.17 -11.39
N VAL A 228 -0.24 -7.49 -10.86
CA VAL A 228 -1.39 -6.58 -10.77
C VAL A 228 -1.60 -6.02 -9.36
N LEU A 229 -0.89 -6.51 -8.33
CA LEU A 229 -1.14 -6.16 -6.93
C LEU A 229 -0.20 -5.05 -6.45
N LEU A 230 -0.74 -4.17 -5.59
CA LEU A 230 0.00 -3.13 -4.87
C LEU A 230 0.40 -3.62 -3.47
N ASP A 231 1.45 -3.05 -2.87
CA ASP A 231 1.84 -3.37 -1.48
C ASP A 231 1.00 -2.57 -0.48
N TYR A 232 -0.11 -3.17 -0.06
CA TYR A 232 -1.04 -2.62 0.92
C TYR A 232 -0.56 -2.75 2.37
N SER A 233 0.59 -3.40 2.64
CA SER A 233 1.02 -3.74 4.00
C SER A 233 1.37 -2.55 4.90
N TYR A 234 1.38 -1.33 4.36
CA TYR A 234 1.61 -0.07 5.09
C TYR A 234 0.33 0.59 5.63
N ALA A 235 -0.85 0.01 5.40
CA ALA A 235 -2.10 0.55 5.91
C ALA A 235 -2.23 0.45 7.45
N GLY A 236 -2.90 1.41 8.06
CA GLY A 236 -3.21 1.43 9.49
C GLY A 236 -2.22 2.20 10.37
N TYR A 237 -2.58 2.32 11.65
CA TYR A 237 -1.77 2.90 12.72
C TYR A 237 -0.33 2.36 12.70
N ASP A 238 0.66 3.26 12.81
CA ASP A 238 2.09 2.89 12.84
C ASP A 238 2.49 2.00 11.64
N HIS A 239 1.97 2.35 10.46
CA HIS A 239 2.13 1.61 9.20
C HIS A 239 1.66 0.14 9.30
N GLY A 240 0.72 -0.16 10.19
CA GLY A 240 0.25 -1.53 10.47
C GLY A 240 1.22 -2.39 11.30
N GLU A 241 2.38 -1.89 11.70
CA GLU A 241 3.41 -2.68 12.39
C GLU A 241 3.03 -3.01 13.84
N THR A 242 2.32 -2.10 14.51
CA THR A 242 1.89 -2.25 15.90
C THR A 242 0.41 -1.88 16.10
N ALA A 243 -0.14 -2.23 17.26
CA ALA A 243 -1.37 -1.63 17.74
C ALA A 243 -1.04 -0.47 18.71
N PRO A 244 -1.89 0.57 18.77
CA PRO A 244 -1.75 1.61 19.78
C PRO A 244 -1.84 1.00 21.18
N LYS A 245 -1.06 1.54 22.14
CA LYS A 245 -1.14 1.13 23.55
C LYS A 245 -2.55 1.39 24.09
N ASP A 246 -3.02 0.58 25.03
CA ASP A 246 -4.26 0.86 25.78
C ASP A 246 -4.24 2.30 26.30
N GLY A 247 -5.37 3.01 26.26
CA GLY A 247 -5.42 4.43 26.62
C GLY A 247 -4.81 4.79 27.99
N PHE A 248 -4.91 3.92 28.99
CA PHE A 248 -4.27 4.16 30.30
C PHE A 248 -2.75 3.91 30.27
N ALA A 249 -2.27 3.00 29.41
CA ALA A 249 -0.86 2.65 29.24
C ALA A 249 -0.01 3.72 28.51
N TRP A 250 -0.62 4.83 28.06
CA TRP A 250 0.11 5.98 27.51
C TRP A 250 0.79 6.86 28.58
N GLY A 251 0.48 6.67 29.86
CA GLY A 251 1.00 7.55 30.94
C GLY A 251 0.51 8.99 30.81
N TYR A 252 -0.71 9.15 30.26
CA TYR A 252 -1.41 10.42 30.09
C TYR A 252 -2.24 10.77 31.34
N ARG A 253 -2.54 12.05 31.55
CA ARG A 253 -3.37 12.48 32.69
C ARG A 253 -4.82 12.06 32.49
N VAL A 254 -5.32 11.17 33.34
CA VAL A 254 -6.72 10.73 33.32
C VAL A 254 -7.62 11.81 33.91
N PHE A 255 -8.76 12.06 33.27
CA PHE A 255 -9.88 12.85 33.76
C PHE A 255 -11.14 11.97 33.72
N ASN A 256 -11.62 11.53 34.90
CA ASN A 256 -12.84 10.75 35.01
C ASN A 256 -14.08 11.67 34.90
N VAL A 257 -14.92 11.43 33.88
CA VAL A 257 -16.12 12.23 33.61
C VAL A 257 -17.17 12.04 34.70
N LYS A 258 -17.33 10.83 35.25
CA LYS A 258 -18.31 10.53 36.30
C LYS A 258 -17.95 11.21 37.62
N GLU A 259 -16.69 11.14 38.05
CA GLU A 259 -16.21 11.90 39.22
C GLU A 259 -16.43 13.40 39.05
N ARG A 260 -16.23 13.92 37.83
CA ARG A 260 -16.46 15.34 37.50
C ARG A 260 -17.95 15.72 37.63
N MET A 261 -18.84 14.89 37.08
CA MET A 261 -20.30 15.05 37.21
C MET A 261 -20.75 15.05 38.67
N GLU A 262 -20.31 14.07 39.46
CA GLU A 262 -20.71 13.89 40.87
C GLU A 262 -20.18 15.04 41.75
N LYS A 263 -18.91 15.43 41.57
CA LYS A 263 -18.25 16.50 42.33
C LYS A 263 -18.86 17.88 42.05
N GLU A 264 -19.17 18.20 40.80
CA GLU A 264 -19.64 19.52 40.40
C GLU A 264 -21.17 19.61 40.23
N ARG A 265 -21.89 18.48 40.34
CA ARG A 265 -23.34 18.34 40.15
C ARG A 265 -23.80 18.79 38.76
N ILE A 266 -23.09 18.34 37.72
CA ILE A 266 -23.29 18.71 36.32
C ILE A 266 -23.57 17.50 35.42
N SER A 267 -24.11 17.77 34.23
CA SER A 267 -24.38 16.74 33.21
C SER A 267 -23.09 16.15 32.60
N ALA A 268 -23.19 14.97 31.99
CA ALA A 268 -22.08 14.31 31.30
C ALA A 268 -21.49 15.17 30.17
N LEU A 269 -22.37 15.73 29.32
CA LEU A 269 -22.03 16.72 28.30
C LEU A 269 -21.23 17.88 28.89
N GLU A 270 -21.68 18.46 30.01
CA GLU A 270 -21.00 19.62 30.60
C GLU A 270 -19.64 19.25 31.22
N ALA A 271 -19.56 18.13 31.95
CA ALA A 271 -18.32 17.62 32.51
C ALA A 271 -17.27 17.36 31.41
N PHE A 272 -17.66 16.69 30.33
CA PHE A 272 -16.82 16.44 29.16
C PHE A 272 -16.39 17.76 28.50
N THR A 273 -17.32 18.69 28.30
CA THR A 273 -17.04 20.02 27.72
C THR A 273 -16.03 20.80 28.59
N ARG A 274 -16.16 20.79 29.92
CA ARG A 274 -15.21 21.45 30.83
C ARG A 274 -13.81 20.84 30.73
N ILE A 275 -13.71 19.51 30.70
CA ILE A 275 -12.43 18.79 30.54
C ILE A 275 -11.75 19.16 29.22
N LEU A 276 -12.47 19.24 28.11
CA LEU A 276 -11.89 19.64 26.82
C LEU A 276 -11.45 21.13 26.80
N ASP A 277 -12.23 22.03 27.38
CA ASP A 277 -11.96 23.47 27.41
C ASP A 277 -10.71 23.79 28.27
N GLU A 278 -10.64 23.21 29.46
CA GLU A 278 -9.49 23.33 30.39
C GLU A 278 -8.18 22.81 29.76
N ASN A 279 -8.24 21.76 28.95
CA ASN A 279 -7.10 21.20 28.23
C ASN A 279 -6.87 21.82 26.83
N LYS A 280 -7.57 22.92 26.50
CA LYS A 280 -7.44 23.70 25.25
C LYS A 280 -7.76 22.91 23.98
N LEU A 281 -8.59 21.88 24.10
CA LEU A 281 -9.04 21.03 22.99
C LEU A 281 -10.28 21.56 22.28
N ILE A 282 -11.07 22.47 22.88
CA ILE A 282 -12.22 23.11 22.22
C ILE A 282 -12.17 24.63 22.32
N ARG A 283 -12.77 25.31 21.34
CA ARG A 283 -12.77 26.78 21.22
C ARG A 283 -13.92 27.45 22.00
N LYS A 284 -14.10 27.04 23.26
CA LYS A 284 -15.18 27.53 24.14
C LYS A 284 -14.75 28.77 24.93
N SER A 285 -13.83 28.64 25.88
CA SER A 285 -13.30 29.78 26.65
C SER A 285 -12.25 30.58 25.85
N ASN A 286 -11.51 29.91 24.97
CA ASN A 286 -10.45 30.49 24.14
C ASN A 286 -10.73 30.25 22.64
N LYS A 287 -11.01 31.31 21.88
CA LYS A 287 -11.27 31.24 20.43
C LYS A 287 -10.06 30.75 19.61
N SER A 288 -8.86 30.85 20.14
CA SER A 288 -7.61 30.36 19.54
C SER A 288 -7.16 29.02 20.12
N ALA A 289 -8.05 28.27 20.78
CA ALA A 289 -7.71 26.95 21.31
C ALA A 289 -7.29 25.96 20.20
N THR A 290 -6.19 25.28 20.48
CA THR A 290 -5.58 24.17 19.75
C THR A 290 -4.58 23.50 20.68
N ASN A 291 -4.55 22.16 20.74
CA ASN A 291 -3.56 21.44 21.54
C ASN A 291 -3.10 20.13 20.89
N ALA A 292 -2.04 20.20 20.08
CA ALA A 292 -1.46 19.04 19.39
C ALA A 292 -0.88 17.96 20.33
N ASN A 293 -0.59 18.32 21.59
CA ASN A 293 0.09 17.45 22.55
C ASN A 293 -0.61 17.49 23.92
N ALA A 294 -1.89 17.15 23.97
CA ALA A 294 -2.70 17.31 25.18
C ALA A 294 -2.30 16.36 26.32
N ARG A 295 -1.91 15.12 25.98
CA ARG A 295 -1.49 14.04 26.90
C ARG A 295 -2.51 13.75 27.99
N ILE A 296 -3.78 13.64 27.61
CA ILE A 296 -4.90 13.31 28.50
C ILE A 296 -5.65 12.05 28.08
N VAL A 297 -6.25 11.37 29.05
CA VAL A 297 -7.32 10.40 28.83
C VAL A 297 -8.61 11.01 29.37
N VAL A 298 -9.63 11.18 28.53
CA VAL A 298 -10.99 11.45 28.97
C VAL A 298 -11.66 10.10 29.21
N TYR A 299 -11.87 9.76 30.48
CA TYR A 299 -12.36 8.45 30.89
C TYR A 299 -13.83 8.50 31.26
N PHE A 300 -14.62 7.64 30.62
CA PHE A 300 -16.02 7.37 30.92
C PHE A 300 -16.12 5.97 31.57
N PRO A 301 -16.24 5.85 32.92
CA PRO A 301 -16.48 4.56 33.58
C PRO A 301 -17.79 3.91 33.12
N ALA A 302 -18.00 2.63 33.45
CA ALA A 302 -19.25 1.95 33.10
C ALA A 302 -20.51 2.72 33.53
N GLY A 303 -21.45 2.87 32.60
CA GLY A 303 -22.62 3.72 32.73
C GLY A 303 -23.11 4.28 31.39
N GLU A 304 -24.17 5.09 31.47
CA GLU A 304 -24.80 5.74 30.33
C GLU A 304 -24.67 7.27 30.44
N TYR A 305 -24.21 7.90 29.36
CA TYR A 305 -23.85 9.32 29.34
C TYR A 305 -24.57 10.01 28.18
N ILE A 306 -25.61 10.77 28.50
CA ILE A 306 -26.29 11.62 27.52
C ILE A 306 -25.34 12.76 27.13
N LEU A 307 -24.83 12.71 25.89
CA LEU A 307 -23.97 13.74 25.31
C LEU A 307 -24.73 14.71 24.41
N HIS A 308 -25.94 14.38 23.97
CA HIS A 308 -26.82 15.31 23.26
C HIS A 308 -28.30 15.10 23.63
N SER A 309 -29.00 16.18 24.00
CA SER A 309 -30.46 16.18 24.17
C SER A 309 -31.11 17.56 24.02
N GLY A 310 -32.27 17.59 23.37
CA GLY A 310 -33.04 18.79 23.03
C GLY A 310 -32.85 19.27 21.58
N LYS A 311 -33.50 20.39 21.23
CA LYS A 311 -33.31 21.12 19.96
C LYS A 311 -32.14 22.11 20.06
N GLY A 312 -31.53 22.44 18.93
CA GLY A 312 -30.57 23.55 18.78
C GLY A 312 -29.23 23.45 19.54
N LYS A 313 -29.04 22.43 20.38
CA LYS A 313 -27.81 22.22 21.17
C LYS A 313 -26.75 21.42 20.41
N GLN A 314 -26.30 21.91 19.24
CA GLN A 314 -25.04 21.41 18.66
C GLN A 314 -23.98 21.23 19.76
N PHE A 315 -23.24 20.14 19.75
CA PHE A 315 -21.92 20.07 20.38
C PHE A 315 -21.03 21.05 19.57
N PRO A 316 -20.92 22.33 19.95
CA PRO A 316 -20.76 23.40 18.98
C PRO A 316 -19.28 23.73 18.73
N TYR A 317 -18.42 22.79 19.10
CA TYR A 317 -16.97 22.92 19.07
C TYR A 317 -16.38 21.66 18.45
N ASP A 318 -15.63 21.87 17.37
CA ASP A 318 -14.64 20.90 16.94
C ASP A 318 -13.62 20.64 18.06
N ILE A 319 -13.18 19.39 18.16
CA ILE A 319 -12.05 19.00 19.02
C ILE A 319 -10.76 19.22 18.22
N ILE A 320 -10.01 20.26 18.60
CA ILE A 320 -8.84 20.78 17.90
C ILE A 320 -7.57 20.37 18.66
N GLY A 321 -7.14 19.12 18.50
CA GLY A 321 -5.88 18.67 19.09
C GLY A 321 -5.51 17.22 18.81
N GLY A 322 -4.42 16.78 19.45
CA GLY A 322 -3.82 15.45 19.33
C GLY A 322 -3.20 14.97 20.64
N ASN A 323 -2.70 13.74 20.63
CA ASN A 323 -2.19 13.02 21.80
C ASN A 323 -3.22 13.02 22.95
N PHE A 324 -4.46 12.63 22.65
CA PHE A 324 -5.53 12.45 23.65
C PHE A 324 -6.41 11.25 23.31
N ILE A 325 -7.01 10.66 24.34
CA ILE A 325 -7.77 9.41 24.19
C ILE A 325 -9.11 9.55 24.90
N ILE A 326 -10.21 9.21 24.23
CA ILE A 326 -11.53 9.04 24.82
C ILE A 326 -11.71 7.54 25.06
N LYS A 327 -11.81 7.14 26.32
CA LYS A 327 -11.81 5.73 26.73
C LYS A 327 -13.02 5.39 27.60
N GLY A 328 -13.66 4.28 27.29
CA GLY A 328 -14.64 3.63 28.15
C GLY A 328 -14.14 2.35 28.82
N ASP A 329 -15.03 1.77 29.61
CA ASP A 329 -14.89 0.55 30.40
C ASP A 329 -15.18 -0.74 29.57
N GLY A 330 -15.31 -0.62 28.24
CA GLY A 330 -15.74 -1.65 27.29
C GLY A 330 -17.08 -1.28 26.60
N PRO A 331 -17.33 -1.70 25.34
CA PRO A 331 -18.51 -1.29 24.57
C PRO A 331 -19.81 -1.72 25.25
N ASN A 332 -19.87 -2.95 25.76
CA ASN A 332 -21.00 -3.50 26.52
C ASN A 332 -21.20 -2.88 27.92
N ARG A 333 -20.37 -1.91 28.32
CA ARG A 333 -20.38 -1.30 29.66
C ARG A 333 -20.50 0.23 29.65
N THR A 334 -20.17 0.89 28.55
CA THR A 334 -20.09 2.37 28.47
C THR A 334 -20.88 2.88 27.26
N ARG A 335 -21.96 3.64 27.47
CA ARG A 335 -22.82 4.14 26.38
C ARG A 335 -22.78 5.67 26.31
N LEU A 336 -22.44 6.21 25.14
CA LEU A 336 -22.49 7.65 24.82
C LEU A 336 -23.73 7.92 23.95
N VAL A 337 -24.72 8.62 24.51
CA VAL A 337 -26.09 8.66 23.95
C VAL A 337 -26.43 10.00 23.31
N MET A 338 -26.97 9.92 22.09
CA MET A 338 -27.67 10.99 21.39
C MET A 338 -29.19 10.80 21.58
N GLU A 339 -29.80 11.50 22.54
CA GLU A 339 -31.26 11.42 22.71
C GLU A 339 -32.03 12.09 21.57
N SER A 340 -31.37 13.02 20.88
CA SER A 340 -31.84 13.80 19.74
C SER A 340 -30.67 14.11 18.80
N PRO A 341 -30.92 14.63 17.58
CA PRO A 341 -29.89 14.85 16.55
C PRO A 341 -28.98 16.03 16.88
N ASN A 342 -27.72 16.01 16.45
CA ASN A 342 -26.74 17.07 16.71
C ASN A 342 -26.90 18.29 15.77
N GLY A 343 -28.15 18.70 15.53
CA GLY A 343 -28.58 19.84 14.72
C GLY A 343 -30.03 19.71 14.25
N ASP A 344 -30.75 20.82 14.09
CA ASP A 344 -32.19 20.80 13.76
C ASP A 344 -32.49 20.67 12.25
N THR A 345 -31.48 20.89 11.40
CA THR A 345 -31.57 20.81 9.92
C THR A 345 -30.28 20.23 9.33
N GLU A 346 -30.35 19.68 8.12
CA GLU A 346 -29.21 19.16 7.34
C GLU A 346 -27.95 20.05 7.44
N LYS A 347 -28.10 21.35 7.11
CA LYS A 347 -27.01 22.35 7.09
C LYS A 347 -26.39 22.64 8.45
N THR A 348 -27.04 22.23 9.53
CA THR A 348 -26.64 22.49 10.92
C THR A 348 -26.26 21.22 11.67
N ASN A 349 -26.54 20.05 11.11
CA ASN A 349 -26.34 18.77 11.77
C ASN A 349 -24.95 18.21 11.45
N ILE A 350 -24.10 18.10 12.48
CA ILE A 350 -22.69 17.69 12.36
C ILE A 350 -22.43 16.44 13.22
N PRO A 351 -21.36 15.67 12.98
CA PRO A 351 -21.02 14.54 13.83
C PRO A 351 -20.85 14.96 15.30
N LEU A 352 -21.41 14.18 16.25
CA LEU A 352 -21.40 14.46 17.69
C LEU A 352 -19.99 14.82 18.19
N LEU A 353 -19.01 14.01 17.80
CA LEU A 353 -17.59 14.25 18.01
C LEU A 353 -16.93 14.47 16.64
N THR A 354 -16.58 15.73 16.35
CA THR A 354 -15.72 16.07 15.21
C THR A 354 -14.32 16.41 15.74
N VAL A 355 -13.36 15.49 15.62
CA VAL A 355 -11.94 15.79 15.92
C VAL A 355 -11.27 16.22 14.62
N LYS A 356 -10.69 17.42 14.58
CA LYS A 356 -10.03 17.90 13.36
C LYS A 356 -8.86 18.84 13.58
N HIS A 357 -7.86 18.75 12.71
CA HIS A 357 -7.05 19.93 12.39
C HIS A 357 -7.88 20.88 11.49
N THR A 358 -7.72 22.21 11.59
CA THR A 358 -8.62 23.15 10.85
C THR A 358 -8.18 23.51 9.43
N HIS A 359 -6.96 23.19 9.02
CA HIS A 359 -6.40 23.61 7.74
C HIS A 359 -6.47 22.45 6.73
N SER A 360 -7.30 22.54 5.68
CA SER A 360 -7.45 21.49 4.65
C SER A 360 -6.30 21.48 3.62
N PRO A 361 -5.78 20.29 3.21
CA PRO A 361 -4.85 20.14 2.10
C PRO A 361 -5.39 20.63 0.75
N SER A 362 -6.70 20.80 0.59
CA SER A 362 -7.32 21.35 -0.62
C SER A 362 -7.17 22.87 -0.79
N ASN A 363 -6.49 23.57 0.12
CA ASN A 363 -6.28 25.02 0.05
C ASN A 363 -4.79 25.42 0.14
N ASP A 364 -4.39 26.39 -0.69
CA ASP A 364 -3.03 26.91 -0.83
C ASP A 364 -2.38 27.45 0.45
N LYS A 365 -3.11 28.25 1.24
CA LYS A 365 -2.64 28.89 2.48
C LYS A 365 -2.56 27.89 3.63
N ASN A 366 -3.44 26.89 3.60
CA ASN A 366 -3.46 25.77 4.51
C ASN A 366 -2.32 24.77 4.23
N SER A 367 -2.08 24.45 2.97
CA SER A 367 -1.06 23.52 2.46
C SER A 367 -0.11 24.26 1.50
N PRO A 368 0.87 25.03 2.00
CA PRO A 368 1.88 25.69 1.17
C PRO A 368 2.82 24.70 0.47
N LEU A 369 3.33 25.11 -0.69
CA LEU A 369 4.29 24.35 -1.49
C LEU A 369 5.64 24.20 -0.76
N LEU A 370 6.10 22.96 -0.63
CA LEU A 370 7.41 22.62 -0.07
C LEU A 370 8.44 22.43 -1.20
N ALA A 371 8.11 21.60 -2.20
CA ALA A 371 8.94 21.33 -3.37
C ALA A 371 8.09 20.94 -4.60
N GLN A 372 8.64 21.08 -5.80
CA GLN A 372 8.08 20.48 -7.02
C GLN A 372 8.79 19.14 -7.28
N VAL A 373 8.07 18.13 -7.77
CA VAL A 373 8.68 16.88 -8.26
C VAL A 373 9.26 17.13 -9.65
N THR A 374 10.45 16.59 -9.93
CA THR A 374 11.22 16.92 -11.14
C THR A 374 11.50 15.73 -12.06
N GLU A 375 11.27 14.50 -11.61
CA GLU A 375 11.50 13.28 -12.36
C GLU A 375 10.35 12.28 -12.14
N ASN A 376 10.15 11.37 -13.09
CA ASN A 376 9.11 10.35 -12.99
C ASN A 376 9.45 9.31 -11.91
N ALA A 377 8.43 8.70 -11.31
CA ALA A 377 8.59 7.58 -10.39
C ALA A 377 7.41 6.61 -10.51
N SER A 378 7.71 5.33 -10.67
CA SER A 378 6.68 4.29 -10.81
C SER A 378 5.91 4.04 -9.51
N LYS A 379 4.65 3.64 -9.65
CA LYS A 379 3.83 3.02 -8.61
C LYS A 379 4.62 1.86 -7.96
N GLY A 380 4.65 1.81 -6.63
CA GLY A 380 5.52 0.92 -5.86
C GLY A 380 6.88 1.50 -5.45
N SER A 381 7.33 2.63 -6.04
CA SER A 381 8.55 3.32 -5.59
C SER A 381 8.40 3.87 -4.17
N PHE A 382 9.50 3.91 -3.41
CA PHE A 382 9.57 4.54 -2.08
C PHE A 382 10.17 5.95 -2.10
N TYR A 383 10.43 6.53 -3.27
CA TYR A 383 11.10 7.83 -3.38
C TYR A 383 10.65 8.67 -4.57
N LEU A 384 10.95 9.97 -4.46
CA LEU A 384 10.80 10.99 -5.51
C LEU A 384 12.06 11.85 -5.58
N ILE A 385 12.37 12.39 -6.77
CA ILE A 385 13.35 13.47 -6.93
C ILE A 385 12.61 14.81 -7.02
N VAL A 386 13.04 15.79 -6.23
CA VAL A 386 12.36 17.09 -6.10
C VAL A 386 13.31 18.26 -6.27
N SER A 387 12.77 19.42 -6.66
CA SER A 387 13.54 20.62 -7.00
C SER A 387 14.34 21.22 -5.83
N SER A 388 13.93 20.98 -4.59
CA SER A 388 14.70 21.29 -3.38
C SER A 388 14.14 20.57 -2.16
N THR A 389 15.01 20.10 -1.28
CA THR A 389 14.63 19.42 -0.03
C THR A 389 14.77 20.31 1.22
N ASN A 390 15.13 21.60 1.06
CA ASN A 390 15.40 22.55 2.15
C ASN A 390 14.27 22.75 3.17
N LYS A 391 13.02 22.39 2.83
CA LYS A 391 11.85 22.46 3.72
C LYS A 391 11.37 21.10 4.24
N LEU A 392 12.04 20.01 3.83
CA LEU A 392 11.62 18.63 4.04
C LEU A 392 12.50 17.96 5.12
N LYS A 393 11.89 17.19 6.01
CA LYS A 393 12.54 16.68 7.23
C LYS A 393 12.17 15.22 7.47
N ARG A 394 13.09 14.42 8.03
CA ARG A 394 12.77 13.08 8.52
C ARG A 394 11.65 13.15 9.58
N GLY A 395 10.69 12.21 9.51
CA GLY A 395 9.51 12.12 10.37
C GLY A 395 8.37 13.06 9.98
N GLN A 396 8.60 14.02 9.07
CA GLN A 396 7.58 14.94 8.60
C GLN A 396 6.58 14.22 7.70
N TRP A 397 5.30 14.48 7.95
CA TRP A 397 4.20 14.13 7.07
C TRP A 397 4.00 15.20 5.99
N VAL A 398 3.82 14.76 4.75
CA VAL A 398 3.63 15.64 3.58
C VAL A 398 2.49 15.14 2.69
N GLN A 399 1.94 16.06 1.89
CA GLN A 399 1.02 15.75 0.80
C GLN A 399 1.81 15.68 -0.51
N LEU A 400 1.79 14.53 -1.19
CA LEU A 400 2.03 14.44 -2.63
C LEU A 400 0.72 14.74 -3.36
N ARG A 401 0.78 15.55 -4.43
CA ARG A 401 -0.41 16.02 -5.15
C ARG A 401 -0.19 16.09 -6.66
N LEU A 402 -1.19 15.71 -7.45
CA LEU A 402 -1.37 16.16 -8.83
C LEU A 402 -2.73 16.83 -8.99
N ARG A 403 -2.79 17.81 -9.90
CA ARG A 403 -4.03 18.21 -10.59
C ARG A 403 -3.81 18.22 -12.09
N SER A 404 -4.81 17.79 -12.87
CA SER A 404 -4.75 17.87 -14.34
C SER A 404 -6.13 17.90 -14.98
N GLY A 405 -6.24 18.57 -16.12
CA GLY A 405 -7.31 18.48 -17.11
C GLY A 405 -6.85 17.81 -18.41
N SER A 406 -5.69 17.15 -18.40
CA SER A 406 -5.14 16.43 -19.54
C SER A 406 -6.09 15.31 -19.99
N LYS A 407 -6.50 15.36 -21.26
CA LYS A 407 -7.37 14.34 -21.86
C LYS A 407 -6.69 12.97 -21.99
N ASP A 408 -5.37 12.94 -22.11
CA ASP A 408 -4.57 11.71 -22.14
C ASP A 408 -4.57 11.05 -20.75
N LEU A 409 -4.30 11.81 -19.68
CA LEU A 409 -4.38 11.27 -18.32
C LEU A 409 -5.82 10.88 -17.96
N LEU A 410 -6.83 11.65 -18.40
CA LEU A 410 -8.24 11.28 -18.19
C LEU A 410 -8.59 9.92 -18.83
N ALA A 411 -8.07 9.64 -20.02
CA ALA A 411 -8.27 8.36 -20.68
C ALA A 411 -7.54 7.21 -19.95
N LYS A 412 -6.33 7.46 -19.42
CA LYS A 412 -5.59 6.47 -18.61
C LYS A 412 -6.30 6.14 -17.30
N GLU A 413 -6.77 7.17 -16.58
CA GLU A 413 -7.48 7.06 -15.30
C GLU A 413 -8.83 6.33 -15.42
N LEU A 414 -9.57 6.57 -16.52
CA LEU A 414 -10.88 5.95 -16.76
C LEU A 414 -10.81 4.59 -17.47
N GLY A 415 -9.68 4.27 -18.12
CA GLY A 415 -9.51 3.03 -18.87
C GLY A 415 -10.57 2.88 -19.97
N PRO A 416 -11.46 1.87 -19.92
CA PRO A 416 -12.51 1.69 -20.90
C PRO A 416 -13.77 2.55 -20.67
N ILE A 417 -13.89 3.23 -19.52
CA ILE A 417 -15.10 3.97 -19.15
C ILE A 417 -15.20 5.28 -19.95
N THR A 418 -16.26 5.42 -20.74
CA THR A 418 -16.58 6.69 -21.41
C THR A 418 -16.88 7.79 -20.38
N PRO A 419 -16.14 8.92 -20.36
CA PRO A 419 -16.41 10.02 -19.43
C PRO A 419 -17.77 10.68 -19.68
N GLY A 420 -18.54 10.89 -18.60
CA GLY A 420 -19.66 11.83 -18.62
C GLY A 420 -19.16 13.27 -18.78
N ALA A 421 -19.79 14.04 -19.67
CA ALA A 421 -19.39 15.41 -19.97
C ALA A 421 -19.58 16.39 -18.79
N THR A 422 -20.46 16.06 -17.86
CA THR A 422 -20.73 16.81 -16.62
C THR A 422 -19.88 16.37 -15.43
N TRP A 423 -19.19 15.22 -15.51
CA TRP A 423 -18.45 14.68 -14.36
C TRP A 423 -17.34 15.62 -13.92
N SER A 424 -17.19 15.76 -12.60
CA SER A 424 -16.17 16.60 -11.97
C SER A 424 -14.74 16.28 -12.41
N ILE A 425 -14.41 14.99 -12.68
CA ILE A 425 -13.11 14.56 -13.23
C ILE A 425 -12.88 15.04 -14.68
N SER A 426 -13.94 15.11 -15.50
CA SER A 426 -13.90 15.49 -16.92
C SER A 426 -13.76 17.00 -17.15
N GLN A 427 -14.01 17.82 -16.12
CA GLN A 427 -13.95 19.27 -16.19
C GLN A 427 -12.54 19.80 -15.89
N ALA A 428 -12.17 20.96 -16.44
CA ALA A 428 -10.85 21.54 -16.21
C ALA A 428 -10.64 21.91 -14.72
N PRO A 429 -9.47 21.58 -14.14
CA PRO A 429 -9.10 22.07 -12.82
C PRO A 429 -8.79 23.57 -12.84
N LEU A 430 -8.89 24.21 -11.68
CA LEU A 430 -8.32 25.54 -11.40
C LEU A 430 -7.05 25.40 -10.56
N LEU A 431 -6.20 26.42 -10.49
CA LEU A 431 -5.00 26.36 -9.64
C LEU A 431 -5.42 26.31 -8.16
N ILE A 432 -4.68 25.58 -7.29
CA ILE A 432 -4.99 25.49 -5.84
C ILE A 432 -5.06 26.86 -5.14
N THR A 433 -4.42 27.87 -5.73
CA THR A 433 -4.39 29.28 -5.30
C THR A 433 -5.69 30.05 -5.56
N GLU A 434 -6.66 29.46 -6.26
CA GLU A 434 -7.94 30.10 -6.59
C GLU A 434 -9.06 29.66 -5.62
N ASN A 435 -10.01 30.56 -5.35
CA ASN A 435 -11.11 30.27 -4.44
C ASN A 435 -12.05 29.21 -5.02
N ASN A 436 -12.47 28.24 -4.19
CA ASN A 436 -13.27 27.06 -4.56
C ASN A 436 -12.61 26.05 -5.53
N ALA A 437 -11.30 26.19 -5.83
CA ALA A 437 -10.66 25.50 -6.94
C ALA A 437 -10.74 23.96 -6.97
N ASP A 438 -10.73 23.27 -5.83
CA ASP A 438 -10.34 21.85 -5.75
C ASP A 438 -11.43 20.81 -6.07
N LYS A 439 -12.53 21.24 -6.70
CA LYS A 439 -13.63 20.32 -7.05
C LYS A 439 -13.41 19.59 -8.38
N LEU A 440 -12.80 20.24 -9.36
CA LEU A 440 -12.75 19.77 -10.75
C LEU A 440 -11.41 19.18 -11.17
N GLY A 441 -11.42 18.42 -12.26
CA GLY A 441 -10.25 17.76 -12.86
C GLY A 441 -9.81 16.49 -12.15
N ILE A 442 -8.83 15.84 -12.76
CA ILE A 442 -8.11 14.70 -12.20
C ILE A 442 -7.37 15.17 -10.96
N LYS A 443 -7.50 14.42 -9.87
CA LYS A 443 -6.88 14.68 -8.57
C LYS A 443 -6.27 13.40 -8.04
N VAL A 444 -4.96 13.43 -7.81
CA VAL A 444 -4.24 12.46 -6.99
C VAL A 444 -3.78 13.20 -5.73
N THR A 445 -3.94 12.56 -4.57
CA THR A 445 -3.44 13.07 -3.30
C THR A 445 -3.04 11.91 -2.42
N GLU A 446 -1.77 11.83 -2.09
CA GLU A 446 -1.23 10.83 -1.16
C GLU A 446 -0.61 11.54 0.06
N PHE A 447 -0.87 11.02 1.25
CA PHE A 447 -0.14 11.40 2.46
C PHE A 447 0.96 10.37 2.74
N HIS A 448 2.17 10.85 3.01
CA HIS A 448 3.38 10.04 3.22
C HIS A 448 4.21 10.56 4.38
N GLN A 449 4.89 9.67 5.11
CA GLN A 449 5.90 10.06 6.09
C GLN A 449 7.31 10.02 5.50
N ILE A 450 8.09 11.11 5.64
CA ILE A 450 9.47 11.15 5.14
C ILE A 450 10.40 10.32 6.04
N LYS A 451 10.96 9.23 5.48
CA LYS A 451 11.92 8.33 6.13
C LYS A 451 13.34 8.89 6.12
N ARG A 452 13.78 9.49 5.00
CA ARG A 452 15.04 10.23 4.87
C ARG A 452 15.02 11.20 3.69
N VAL A 453 16.03 12.07 3.66
CA VAL A 453 16.31 13.02 2.58
C VAL A 453 17.77 12.88 2.19
N ASN A 454 18.04 12.64 0.90
CA ASN A 454 19.37 12.38 0.34
C ASN A 454 19.59 13.34 -0.85
N GLY A 455 20.17 14.52 -0.61
CA GLY A 455 20.27 15.55 -1.65
C GLY A 455 18.87 15.98 -2.12
N ASN A 456 18.58 15.84 -3.41
CA ASN A 456 17.25 16.09 -3.99
C ASN A 456 16.29 14.88 -3.91
N GLN A 457 16.73 13.71 -3.46
CA GLN A 457 15.87 12.54 -3.26
C GLN A 457 15.15 12.62 -1.91
N VAL A 458 13.82 12.50 -1.94
CA VAL A 458 12.96 12.31 -0.77
C VAL A 458 12.56 10.85 -0.73
N VAL A 459 12.79 10.17 0.40
CA VAL A 459 12.42 8.76 0.60
C VAL A 459 11.36 8.68 1.68
N PHE A 460 10.24 8.02 1.39
CA PHE A 460 9.11 7.83 2.29
C PHE A 460 9.23 6.54 3.12
N TYR A 461 8.34 6.36 4.09
CA TYR A 461 8.15 5.07 4.74
C TYR A 461 7.38 4.11 3.84
N GLU A 462 6.39 4.63 3.11
CA GLU A 462 5.43 3.89 2.32
C GLU A 462 5.73 3.95 0.80
N PRO A 463 5.23 2.99 -0.01
CA PRO A 463 5.35 3.04 -1.46
C PRO A 463 4.29 3.97 -2.07
N LEU A 464 4.61 4.62 -3.19
CA LEU A 464 3.66 5.34 -4.05
C LEU A 464 2.56 4.39 -4.54
N MET A 465 1.31 4.83 -4.48
CA MET A 465 0.13 4.06 -4.92
C MET A 465 -0.38 4.49 -6.30
N HIS A 466 0.21 5.54 -6.88
CA HIS A 466 -0.02 6.01 -8.24
C HIS A 466 1.32 6.31 -8.94
N ASP A 467 1.38 6.18 -10.26
CA ASP A 467 2.56 6.57 -11.04
C ASP A 467 2.72 8.10 -11.06
N VAL A 468 3.92 8.59 -10.82
CA VAL A 468 4.26 10.02 -10.91
C VAL A 468 4.90 10.28 -12.26
N ASP A 469 4.16 10.99 -13.11
CA ASP A 469 4.58 11.39 -14.45
C ASP A 469 4.57 12.92 -14.58
N VAL A 470 5.76 13.52 -14.68
CA VAL A 470 5.95 14.99 -14.65
C VAL A 470 5.62 15.68 -15.97
N GLN A 471 5.24 14.94 -17.02
CA GLN A 471 4.70 15.55 -18.24
C GLN A 471 3.36 16.25 -18.00
N TYR A 472 2.58 15.81 -16.99
CA TYR A 472 1.31 16.42 -16.62
C TYR A 472 1.53 17.63 -15.71
N ASN A 473 1.81 18.77 -16.33
CA ASN A 473 2.08 20.05 -15.65
C ASN A 473 1.07 21.17 -15.96
N ASP A 474 -0.06 20.82 -16.59
CA ASP A 474 -1.11 21.75 -17.02
C ASP A 474 -1.83 22.47 -15.87
N CYS A 475 -1.74 21.94 -14.64
CA CYS A 475 -2.26 22.56 -13.43
C CYS A 475 -1.24 22.47 -12.28
N LEU A 476 -0.15 23.25 -12.38
CA LEU A 476 1.02 23.29 -11.49
C LEU A 476 1.93 22.04 -11.52
N GLY A 477 1.38 20.87 -11.84
CA GLY A 477 2.11 19.61 -11.90
C GLY A 477 2.14 18.84 -10.58
N TRP A 478 3.18 18.03 -10.39
CA TRP A 478 3.35 17.18 -9.20
C TRP A 478 4.03 17.94 -8.05
N GLU A 479 3.29 18.17 -6.98
CA GLU A 479 3.71 19.01 -5.85
C GLU A 479 3.90 18.21 -4.56
N ILE A 480 4.95 18.53 -3.80
CA ILE A 480 5.07 18.17 -2.38
C ILE A 480 4.65 19.39 -1.54
N ARG A 481 3.61 19.23 -0.72
CA ARG A 481 2.99 20.31 0.06
C ARG A 481 2.86 19.96 1.55
N GLU A 482 2.65 20.98 2.38
CA GLU A 482 2.56 20.84 3.84
C GLU A 482 1.22 20.23 4.29
N TYR A 483 1.23 18.98 4.74
CA TYR A 483 0.06 18.33 5.30
C TYR A 483 -0.06 18.59 6.82
N LYS A 484 -0.92 19.53 7.20
CA LYS A 484 -1.16 19.89 8.60
C LYS A 484 -2.25 19.03 9.23
N HIS A 485 -1.90 18.30 10.27
CA HIS A 485 -2.69 17.25 10.92
C HIS A 485 -2.56 17.33 12.46
N TYR A 486 -3.28 16.45 13.16
CA TYR A 486 -2.92 16.03 14.52
C TYR A 486 -2.67 14.51 14.56
N GLU A 487 -1.99 14.04 15.59
CA GLU A 487 -1.60 12.62 15.74
C GLU A 487 -2.04 12.03 17.08
N ASN A 488 -2.01 10.70 17.20
CA ASN A 488 -2.27 9.94 18.43
C ASN A 488 -3.62 10.29 19.11
N VAL A 489 -4.70 10.33 18.33
CA VAL A 489 -6.07 10.43 18.84
C VAL A 489 -6.69 9.03 18.91
N GLY A 490 -7.16 8.62 20.08
CA GLY A 490 -7.80 7.32 20.28
C GLY A 490 -9.24 7.42 20.76
N ILE A 491 -10.13 6.61 20.19
CA ILE A 491 -11.48 6.34 20.71
C ILE A 491 -11.55 4.84 21.06
N GLU A 492 -11.86 4.50 22.31
CA GLU A 492 -11.71 3.14 22.83
C GLU A 492 -12.86 2.67 23.73
N GLY A 493 -13.30 1.42 23.57
CA GLY A 493 -13.99 0.68 24.63
C GLY A 493 -15.36 1.25 25.03
N LEU A 494 -16.19 1.67 24.08
CA LEU A 494 -17.50 2.31 24.36
C LEU A 494 -18.49 2.13 23.20
N THR A 495 -19.78 2.34 23.45
CA THR A 495 -20.83 2.30 22.43
C THR A 495 -21.38 3.70 22.18
N PHE A 496 -21.50 4.12 20.92
CA PHE A 496 -22.29 5.28 20.53
C PHE A 496 -23.72 4.88 20.20
N VAL A 497 -24.70 5.59 20.76
CA VAL A 497 -26.13 5.24 20.65
C VAL A 497 -26.90 6.40 20.00
N GLY A 498 -27.51 6.12 18.86
CA GLY A 498 -28.42 7.02 18.15
C GLY A 498 -29.87 6.50 18.15
N LYS A 499 -30.70 7.08 17.26
CA LYS A 499 -32.10 6.68 17.04
C LYS A 499 -32.47 6.78 15.54
N SER A 500 -31.66 6.21 14.66
CA SER A 500 -31.88 6.27 13.21
C SER A 500 -33.29 5.81 12.79
N ILE A 501 -33.82 6.46 11.76
CA ILE A 501 -35.20 6.25 11.28
C ILE A 501 -35.25 4.93 10.50
N THR A 502 -36.27 4.09 10.78
CA THR A 502 -36.48 2.81 10.10
C THR A 502 -37.94 2.63 9.63
N PRO A 503 -38.22 2.00 8.48
CA PRO A 503 -37.27 1.52 7.47
C PRO A 503 -36.43 2.64 6.89
N TYR A 504 -35.17 2.34 6.58
CA TYR A 504 -34.30 3.28 5.91
C TYR A 504 -34.74 3.49 4.45
N TYR A 505 -34.71 4.74 4.00
CA TYR A 505 -34.92 5.12 2.60
C TYR A 505 -33.76 6.00 2.18
N HIS A 506 -33.00 5.57 1.17
CA HIS A 506 -31.84 6.29 0.65
C HIS A 506 -32.24 7.71 0.20
N HIS A 507 -31.59 8.75 0.73
CA HIS A 507 -31.97 10.15 0.52
C HIS A 507 -33.45 10.47 0.82
N GLY A 508 -34.11 9.67 1.67
CA GLY A 508 -35.54 9.78 1.97
C GLY A 508 -36.47 9.48 0.78
N GLU A 509 -36.09 8.58 -0.14
CA GLU A 509 -36.86 8.28 -1.36
C GLU A 509 -38.37 8.03 -1.08
N GLY A 510 -39.23 8.91 -1.61
CA GLY A 510 -40.68 8.83 -1.45
C GLY A 510 -41.24 9.35 -0.12
N MET A 511 -40.39 9.93 0.74
CA MET A 511 -40.77 10.56 2.01
C MET A 511 -40.94 12.09 1.85
N ASP A 512 -41.38 12.77 2.91
CA ASP A 512 -41.47 14.23 2.95
C ASP A 512 -40.06 14.87 2.83
N PRO A 513 -39.79 15.74 1.83
CA PRO A 513 -38.47 16.36 1.63
C PRO A 513 -37.93 17.15 2.83
N SER A 514 -38.79 17.64 3.73
CA SER A 514 -38.37 18.36 4.94
C SER A 514 -37.67 17.47 5.98
N ILE A 515 -37.88 16.15 5.89
CA ILE A 515 -37.27 15.12 6.76
C ILE A 515 -36.32 14.18 6.03
N ALA A 516 -36.24 14.24 4.69
CA ALA A 516 -35.42 13.33 3.87
C ALA A 516 -33.96 13.22 4.32
N TRP A 517 -33.31 14.35 4.64
CA TRP A 517 -31.93 14.41 5.15
C TRP A 517 -31.69 13.61 6.45
N LYS A 518 -32.74 13.30 7.22
CA LYS A 518 -32.62 12.64 8.51
C LYS A 518 -32.21 11.18 8.37
N TYR A 519 -32.72 10.49 7.36
CA TYR A 519 -32.33 9.12 7.04
C TYR A 519 -30.80 9.02 6.90
N ASP A 520 -30.23 9.95 6.11
CA ASP A 520 -28.80 9.96 5.78
C ASP A 520 -27.89 10.43 6.93
N GLN A 521 -28.31 11.42 7.71
CA GLN A 521 -27.37 12.22 8.51
C GLN A 521 -27.74 12.40 9.99
N GLU A 522 -28.96 12.05 10.44
CA GLU A 522 -29.47 12.49 11.75
C GLU A 522 -28.65 12.03 12.97
N TYR A 523 -28.10 10.81 12.93
CA TYR A 523 -27.29 10.26 14.02
C TYR A 523 -25.90 9.87 13.52
N ARG A 524 -25.01 10.85 13.38
CA ARG A 524 -23.57 10.65 13.11
C ARG A 524 -22.75 10.84 14.38
N PRO A 525 -22.11 9.82 14.96
CA PRO A 525 -21.38 10.00 16.22
C PRO A 525 -19.96 10.55 16.06
N LEU A 526 -19.21 10.13 15.03
CA LEU A 526 -17.76 10.38 14.98
C LEU A 526 -17.23 10.74 13.59
N ALA A 527 -16.44 11.83 13.53
CA ALA A 527 -15.58 12.12 12.40
C ALA A 527 -14.16 12.49 12.86
N LEU A 528 -13.17 11.93 12.18
CA LEU A 528 -11.74 12.14 12.42
C LEU A 528 -11.13 12.75 11.16
N ILE A 529 -10.79 14.05 11.19
CA ILE A 529 -10.49 14.83 9.99
C ILE A 529 -9.08 15.41 10.05
N ARG A 530 -8.20 14.99 9.13
CA ARG A 530 -6.76 15.30 9.10
C ARG A 530 -6.05 14.78 10.35
N MET A 531 -6.29 13.50 10.63
CA MET A 531 -5.60 12.73 11.67
C MET A 531 -4.50 11.86 11.06
N VAL A 532 -3.48 11.58 11.87
CA VAL A 532 -2.37 10.66 11.59
C VAL A 532 -2.22 9.70 12.77
N ASN A 533 -1.84 8.43 12.56
CA ASN A 533 -1.57 7.46 13.63
C ASN A 533 -2.64 7.51 14.75
N SER A 534 -3.90 7.50 14.35
CA SER A 534 -5.08 7.69 15.21
C SER A 534 -6.06 6.54 15.00
N TRP A 535 -6.92 6.26 15.99
CA TRP A 535 -7.66 5.01 16.00
C TRP A 535 -9.05 5.05 16.64
N VAL A 536 -9.87 4.10 16.21
CA VAL A 536 -11.16 3.72 16.82
C VAL A 536 -11.13 2.21 17.04
N ARG A 537 -11.24 1.73 18.28
CA ARG A 537 -11.23 0.28 18.56
C ARG A 537 -12.11 -0.14 19.72
N ASP A 538 -12.60 -1.36 19.67
CA ASP A 538 -13.47 -1.93 20.70
C ASP A 538 -14.70 -1.02 20.93
N VAL A 539 -15.23 -0.45 19.83
CA VAL A 539 -16.26 0.60 19.83
C VAL A 539 -17.44 0.15 18.99
N ASN A 540 -18.63 0.13 19.61
CA ASN A 540 -19.85 -0.27 18.93
C ASN A 540 -20.73 0.94 18.58
N PHE A 541 -21.64 0.74 17.64
CA PHE A 541 -22.58 1.75 17.15
C PHE A 541 -23.99 1.15 17.13
N GLU A 542 -24.95 1.84 17.75
CA GLU A 542 -26.32 1.35 17.91
C GLU A 542 -27.30 2.37 17.34
N SER A 543 -28.06 1.97 16.30
CA SER A 543 -29.07 2.81 15.63
C SER A 543 -28.53 4.16 15.14
N VAL A 544 -27.46 4.12 14.32
CA VAL A 544 -26.78 5.31 13.78
C VAL A 544 -26.99 5.46 12.26
N SER A 545 -26.90 6.70 11.77
CA SER A 545 -26.99 7.05 10.34
C SER A 545 -25.66 6.87 9.61
N GLU A 546 -24.53 7.27 10.21
CA GLU A 546 -23.17 6.97 9.74
C GLU A 546 -22.31 6.67 10.97
N ALA A 547 -21.52 5.59 10.97
CA ALA A 547 -20.75 5.21 12.15
C ALA A 547 -19.47 6.05 12.34
N VAL A 548 -18.54 5.97 11.38
CA VAL A 548 -17.24 6.69 11.43
C VAL A 548 -16.78 7.13 10.05
N THR A 549 -16.51 8.42 9.87
CA THR A 549 -15.76 8.94 8.71
C THR A 549 -14.35 9.39 9.14
N PHE A 550 -13.32 8.77 8.56
CA PHE A 550 -11.99 9.38 8.45
C PHE A 550 -11.97 10.27 7.22
N SER A 551 -11.50 11.52 7.34
CA SER A 551 -11.42 12.44 6.19
C SER A 551 -10.03 13.07 6.10
N GLU A 552 -9.47 13.14 4.89
CA GLU A 552 -8.13 13.72 4.61
C GLU A 552 -7.05 13.23 5.60
N SER A 553 -7.11 11.97 6.02
CA SER A 553 -6.30 11.36 7.09
C SER A 553 -5.29 10.34 6.56
N ALA A 554 -4.30 9.95 7.38
CA ALA A 554 -3.25 9.01 7.00
C ALA A 554 -2.94 7.98 8.10
N ASN A 555 -2.64 6.74 7.74
CA ASN A 555 -2.17 5.67 8.64
C ASN A 555 -2.99 5.61 9.95
N CYS A 556 -4.31 5.56 9.82
CA CYS A 556 -5.25 5.42 10.94
C CYS A 556 -5.94 4.05 10.89
N SER A 557 -6.40 3.56 12.04
CA SER A 557 -7.06 2.25 12.14
C SER A 557 -8.44 2.33 12.79
N ALA A 558 -9.43 1.67 12.18
CA ALA A 558 -10.70 1.37 12.83
C ALA A 558 -10.91 -0.15 12.85
N TYR A 559 -11.03 -0.75 14.03
CA TYR A 559 -11.20 -2.21 14.12
C TYR A 559 -11.92 -2.71 15.37
N HIS A 560 -12.45 -3.93 15.28
CA HIS A 560 -13.26 -4.56 16.33
C HIS A 560 -14.45 -3.65 16.71
N ILE A 561 -15.37 -3.53 15.75
CA ILE A 561 -16.51 -2.60 15.75
C ILE A 561 -17.77 -3.38 15.41
N GLU A 562 -18.79 -3.35 16.26
CA GLU A 562 -20.12 -3.85 15.90
C GLU A 562 -21.08 -2.70 15.59
N ILE A 563 -21.84 -2.80 14.50
CA ILE A 563 -22.92 -1.88 14.14
C ILE A 563 -24.24 -2.65 14.29
N THR A 564 -25.17 -2.12 15.09
CA THR A 564 -26.37 -2.82 15.56
C THR A 564 -27.60 -1.91 15.59
N GLY A 565 -28.77 -2.48 15.90
CA GLY A 565 -30.03 -1.73 15.96
C GLY A 565 -30.55 -1.36 14.58
N HIS A 566 -31.13 -0.17 14.45
CA HIS A 566 -31.67 0.31 13.18
C HIS A 566 -30.56 0.63 12.17
N ARG A 567 -30.66 0.12 10.94
CA ARG A 567 -29.75 0.51 9.84
C ARG A 567 -29.89 1.98 9.47
N GLY A 568 -28.91 2.49 8.73
CA GLY A 568 -28.84 3.85 8.22
C GLY A 568 -28.14 3.90 6.87
N HIS A 569 -27.35 4.95 6.67
CA HIS A 569 -26.71 5.31 5.42
C HIS A 569 -25.32 4.70 5.24
N GLY A 570 -24.49 4.63 6.29
CA GLY A 570 -23.08 4.22 6.13
C GLY A 570 -22.42 3.58 7.36
N ALA A 571 -21.53 2.62 7.11
CA ALA A 571 -20.68 2.01 8.14
C ALA A 571 -19.42 2.86 8.43
N VAL A 572 -18.22 2.29 8.24
CA VAL A 572 -16.93 2.95 8.47
C VAL A 572 -16.27 3.30 7.14
N ARG A 573 -15.86 4.56 6.96
CA ARG A 573 -15.43 5.12 5.67
C ARG A 573 -14.13 5.91 5.73
N ALA A 574 -13.28 5.73 4.71
CA ALA A 574 -12.10 6.54 4.44
C ALA A 574 -12.35 7.51 3.27
N ALA A 575 -12.48 8.80 3.55
CA ALA A 575 -12.80 9.86 2.60
C ALA A 575 -11.57 10.73 2.26
N GLY A 576 -11.08 10.70 1.02
CA GLY A 576 -9.91 11.48 0.59
C GLY A 576 -8.64 11.18 1.42
N SER A 577 -8.52 9.96 1.92
CA SER A 577 -7.55 9.54 2.94
C SER A 577 -6.61 8.46 2.41
N SER A 578 -5.39 8.42 2.94
CA SER A 578 -4.38 7.45 2.55
C SER A 578 -4.20 6.36 3.60
N ARG A 579 -4.05 5.10 3.17
CA ARG A 579 -3.52 4.02 4.02
C ARG A 579 -4.27 3.84 5.34
N ILE A 580 -5.59 4.04 5.32
CA ILE A 580 -6.49 3.73 6.44
C ILE A 580 -6.73 2.21 6.45
N PHE A 581 -6.66 1.61 7.64
CA PHE A 581 -7.07 0.23 7.87
C PHE A 581 -8.45 0.20 8.54
N ILE A 582 -9.41 -0.49 7.93
CA ILE A 582 -10.75 -0.74 8.46
C ILE A 582 -10.88 -2.26 8.57
N GLY A 583 -11.07 -2.84 9.75
CA GLY A 583 -11.10 -4.31 9.82
C GLY A 583 -11.76 -4.94 11.03
N ALA A 584 -12.26 -6.17 10.88
CA ALA A 584 -13.15 -6.79 11.87
C ALA A 584 -14.31 -5.86 12.29
N VAL A 585 -14.93 -5.20 11.30
CA VAL A 585 -16.21 -4.50 11.47
C VAL A 585 -17.34 -5.48 11.18
N SER A 586 -18.28 -5.63 12.10
CA SER A 586 -19.46 -6.51 11.94
C SER A 586 -20.74 -5.67 11.93
N ASP A 587 -21.35 -5.54 10.76
CA ASP A 587 -22.61 -4.79 10.61
C ASP A 587 -23.84 -5.71 10.65
N ASN A 588 -24.41 -5.81 11.85
CA ASN A 588 -25.61 -6.57 12.18
C ASN A 588 -26.88 -5.69 12.23
N SER A 589 -26.78 -4.41 11.85
CA SER A 589 -27.91 -3.47 11.82
C SER A 589 -28.97 -3.89 10.79
N ARG A 590 -30.22 -3.46 10.98
CA ARG A 590 -31.34 -3.84 10.10
C ARG A 590 -32.53 -2.92 10.23
N ASP A 591 -33.50 -3.05 9.33
CA ASP A 591 -34.78 -2.39 9.49
C ASP A 591 -35.66 -3.04 10.57
N GLY A 592 -36.35 -2.21 11.35
CA GLY A 592 -37.30 -2.66 12.39
C GLY A 592 -38.62 -3.19 11.83
N LYS A 593 -38.89 -3.02 10.53
CA LYS A 593 -40.02 -3.62 9.79
C LYS A 593 -39.70 -3.67 8.29
N PRO A 594 -40.42 -4.47 7.48
CA PRO A 594 -40.23 -4.48 6.03
C PRO A 594 -40.49 -3.12 5.36
N ASN A 595 -39.81 -2.90 4.23
CA ASN A 595 -39.97 -1.76 3.33
C ASN A 595 -41.23 -1.88 2.44
N LYS A 596 -41.41 -0.94 1.50
CA LYS A 596 -42.53 -0.91 0.53
C LYS A 596 -42.63 -2.11 -0.42
N PHE A 597 -41.58 -2.94 -0.51
CA PHE A 597 -41.50 -4.15 -1.33
C PHE A 597 -41.58 -5.45 -0.50
N GLY A 598 -41.81 -5.35 0.81
CA GLY A 598 -41.90 -6.50 1.72
C GLY A 598 -40.54 -7.05 2.20
N VAL A 599 -39.43 -6.37 1.91
CA VAL A 599 -38.07 -6.79 2.29
C VAL A 599 -37.60 -6.03 3.53
N VAL A 600 -36.91 -6.71 4.45
CA VAL A 600 -36.18 -6.08 5.56
C VAL A 600 -34.76 -5.78 5.07
N GLY A 601 -34.34 -4.52 5.13
CA GLY A 601 -32.94 -4.15 4.88
C GLY A 601 -32.03 -4.66 5.99
N GLU A 602 -30.86 -5.19 5.65
CA GLU A 602 -29.81 -5.65 6.56
C GLU A 602 -28.49 -4.94 6.24
N GLY A 603 -27.68 -4.65 7.26
CA GLY A 603 -26.54 -3.75 7.18
C GLY A 603 -26.93 -2.29 6.94
N GLN A 604 -25.98 -1.38 7.14
CA GLN A 604 -26.02 0.00 6.63
C GLN A 604 -26.11 -0.02 5.09
N TRP A 605 -26.75 1.00 4.49
CA TRP A 605 -26.95 1.04 3.04
C TRP A 605 -25.63 1.06 2.26
N HIS A 606 -24.63 1.81 2.74
CA HIS A 606 -23.23 1.69 2.34
C HIS A 606 -22.45 0.92 3.42
N GLY A 607 -21.78 -0.16 3.02
CA GLY A 607 -20.91 -0.94 3.90
C GLY A 607 -19.62 -0.20 4.28
N CYS A 608 -18.59 -0.94 4.68
CA CYS A 608 -17.26 -0.35 4.89
C CYS A 608 -16.59 -0.03 3.54
N GLY A 609 -15.76 1.02 3.47
CA GLY A 609 -15.10 1.38 2.22
C GLY A 609 -14.56 2.82 2.11
N VAL A 610 -14.60 3.37 0.89
CA VAL A 610 -13.86 4.58 0.50
C VAL A 610 -14.72 5.63 -0.20
N SER A 611 -14.25 6.88 -0.20
CA SER A 611 -14.81 7.97 -1.01
C SER A 611 -13.77 9.07 -1.28
N LYS A 612 -14.06 9.97 -2.23
CA LYS A 612 -13.17 11.09 -2.60
C LYS A 612 -11.79 10.57 -3.07
N PRO A 613 -10.72 11.40 -3.26
CA PRO A 613 -9.39 10.91 -3.64
C PRO A 613 -8.67 10.09 -2.55
N SER A 614 -9.32 9.03 -2.05
CA SER A 614 -8.76 8.03 -1.13
C SER A 614 -7.87 7.06 -1.89
N ILE A 615 -6.77 6.62 -1.28
CA ILE A 615 -5.76 5.80 -1.95
C ILE A 615 -4.92 4.92 -1.01
N GLY A 616 -4.68 3.66 -1.42
CA GLY A 616 -3.88 2.69 -0.65
C GLY A 616 -4.57 2.15 0.61
N ASN A 617 -5.91 2.13 0.63
CA ASN A 617 -6.69 1.77 1.83
C ASN A 617 -7.01 0.26 1.89
N VAL A 618 -7.20 -0.26 3.10
CA VAL A 618 -7.49 -1.67 3.35
C VAL A 618 -8.78 -1.83 4.16
N ILE A 619 -9.71 -2.62 3.63
CA ILE A 619 -10.89 -3.14 4.32
C ILE A 619 -10.67 -4.65 4.50
N TRP A 620 -10.49 -5.11 5.73
CA TRP A 620 -10.06 -6.48 6.05
C TRP A 620 -11.04 -7.20 6.97
N ARG A 621 -11.48 -8.42 6.60
CA ARG A 621 -12.41 -9.27 7.39
C ARG A 621 -13.61 -8.50 7.96
N SER A 622 -14.16 -7.57 7.19
CA SER A 622 -15.34 -6.79 7.58
C SER A 622 -16.60 -7.36 6.92
N THR A 623 -17.74 -7.26 7.60
CA THR A 623 -19.02 -7.80 7.12
C THR A 623 -20.09 -6.74 6.95
N TRP A 624 -20.93 -6.90 5.93
CA TRP A 624 -22.14 -6.11 5.72
C TRP A 624 -23.33 -7.01 5.33
N GLY A 625 -24.54 -6.46 5.39
CA GLY A 625 -25.78 -7.19 5.16
C GLY A 625 -25.90 -7.78 3.74
N LYS A 626 -26.73 -8.82 3.61
CA LYS A 626 -26.91 -9.56 2.33
C LYS A 626 -27.53 -8.74 1.20
N ASN A 627 -28.21 -7.64 1.52
CA ASN A 627 -28.82 -6.69 0.58
C ASN A 627 -28.16 -5.30 0.63
N ALA A 628 -27.01 -5.17 1.30
CA ALA A 628 -26.12 -4.02 1.18
C ALA A 628 -24.96 -4.31 0.21
N SER A 629 -24.01 -3.38 0.05
CA SER A 629 -22.77 -3.58 -0.72
C SER A 629 -21.59 -2.85 -0.07
N PHE A 630 -20.39 -3.08 -0.59
CA PHE A 630 -19.19 -2.32 -0.20
C PHE A 630 -19.34 -0.83 -0.55
N GLU A 631 -18.66 0.05 0.18
CA GLU A 631 -18.71 1.50 -0.05
C GLU A 631 -17.61 1.97 -1.01
N SER A 632 -18.00 2.74 -2.03
CA SER A 632 -17.09 3.31 -3.03
C SER A 632 -17.70 4.59 -3.61
N HIS A 633 -17.87 5.59 -2.75
CA HIS A 633 -18.78 6.73 -2.91
C HIS A 633 -18.35 7.80 -3.95
N ALA A 634 -17.64 7.38 -4.99
CA ALA A 634 -17.17 8.20 -6.09
C ALA A 634 -16.25 9.37 -5.69
N THR A 635 -16.04 10.28 -6.64
CA THR A 635 -15.05 11.36 -6.62
C THR A 635 -13.60 10.86 -6.53
N GLN A 636 -13.26 9.86 -7.34
CA GLN A 636 -11.87 9.45 -7.67
C GLN A 636 -11.08 8.63 -6.60
N PRO A 637 -11.67 7.67 -5.85
CA PRO A 637 -10.87 6.74 -5.05
C PRO A 637 -10.10 5.75 -5.96
N ARG A 638 -8.93 5.32 -5.51
CA ARG A 638 -7.98 4.41 -6.19
C ARG A 638 -7.37 3.43 -5.19
N ALA A 639 -6.75 2.34 -5.66
CA ALA A 639 -5.91 1.46 -4.84
C ALA A 639 -6.57 1.08 -3.50
N THR A 640 -7.66 0.33 -3.56
CA THR A 640 -8.42 -0.11 -2.37
C THR A 640 -8.48 -1.62 -2.35
N LEU A 641 -8.02 -2.22 -1.25
CA LEU A 641 -8.09 -3.66 -1.02
C LEU A 641 -9.28 -4.01 -0.13
N PHE A 642 -10.20 -4.83 -0.65
CA PHE A 642 -11.21 -5.55 0.12
C PHE A 642 -10.75 -7.00 0.30
N ASP A 643 -10.26 -7.34 1.49
CA ASP A 643 -9.60 -8.60 1.81
C ASP A 643 -10.39 -9.43 2.82
N CYS A 644 -10.70 -10.68 2.50
CA CYS A 644 -11.46 -11.62 3.35
C CYS A 644 -12.83 -11.09 3.85
N CYS A 645 -13.39 -10.10 3.16
CA CYS A 645 -14.67 -9.47 3.54
C CYS A 645 -15.86 -10.38 3.23
N SER A 646 -17.05 -10.06 3.76
CA SER A 646 -18.26 -10.85 3.54
C SER A 646 -19.53 -10.00 3.49
N GLY A 647 -20.37 -10.16 2.47
CA GLY A 647 -21.60 -9.36 2.37
C GLY A 647 -22.30 -9.45 1.02
N GLY A 648 -23.38 -8.68 0.85
CA GLY A 648 -24.08 -8.57 -0.43
C GLY A 648 -23.25 -7.91 -1.53
N LEU A 649 -23.52 -8.28 -2.78
CA LEU A 649 -23.02 -7.64 -4.00
C LEU A 649 -24.21 -6.97 -4.71
N MET A 650 -24.54 -5.75 -4.29
CA MET A 650 -25.60 -4.95 -4.93
C MET A 650 -25.02 -3.80 -5.75
N LYS A 651 -25.61 -3.58 -6.93
CA LYS A 651 -25.44 -2.32 -7.66
C LYS A 651 -26.15 -1.19 -6.89
N TYR A 652 -25.70 0.04 -7.12
CA TYR A 652 -26.24 1.29 -6.54
C TYR A 652 -26.11 1.44 -5.01
N HIS A 653 -25.57 0.45 -4.32
CA HIS A 653 -25.28 0.48 -2.87
C HIS A 653 -23.84 0.92 -2.54
N ALA A 654 -23.00 1.17 -3.54
CA ALA A 654 -21.65 1.72 -3.36
C ALA A 654 -21.60 3.26 -3.37
N GLY A 655 -22.75 3.95 -3.42
CA GLY A 655 -22.86 5.39 -3.27
C GLY A 655 -22.28 6.23 -4.43
N GLY A 656 -22.22 7.55 -4.21
CA GLY A 656 -21.74 8.54 -5.18
C GLY A 656 -22.84 9.15 -6.08
N ALA A 657 -22.63 10.41 -6.48
CA ALA A 657 -23.54 11.16 -7.34
C ALA A 657 -23.19 11.06 -8.84
N GLU A 658 -24.16 11.30 -9.73
CA GLU A 658 -23.98 11.23 -11.19
C GLU A 658 -22.85 12.14 -11.71
N ASP A 659 -22.60 13.30 -11.09
CA ASP A 659 -21.51 14.22 -11.43
C ASP A 659 -20.19 13.98 -10.67
N GLU A 660 -20.21 13.08 -9.67
CA GLU A 660 -19.02 12.67 -8.91
C GLU A 660 -18.37 11.38 -9.44
N ALA A 661 -19.03 10.68 -10.38
CA ALA A 661 -18.53 9.45 -11.01
C ALA A 661 -17.15 9.62 -11.71
N PRO A 662 -16.35 8.53 -11.83
CA PRO A 662 -16.66 7.13 -11.47
C PRO A 662 -16.65 6.83 -9.96
N ASN A 663 -17.30 5.73 -9.59
CA ASN A 663 -17.39 5.23 -8.20
C ASN A 663 -16.02 4.79 -7.68
N HIS A 664 -15.20 4.16 -8.53
CA HIS A 664 -13.78 3.87 -8.28
C HIS A 664 -12.97 3.95 -9.57
N LEU A 665 -11.73 4.41 -9.47
CA LEU A 665 -10.71 4.38 -10.53
C LEU A 665 -9.84 3.12 -10.37
N SER A 666 -8.62 3.10 -10.92
CA SER A 666 -7.76 1.91 -10.97
C SER A 666 -7.45 1.27 -9.59
N ASP A 667 -6.97 0.02 -9.66
CA ASP A 667 -6.42 -0.73 -8.53
C ASP A 667 -7.44 -1.08 -7.42
N LEU A 668 -8.75 -1.09 -7.72
CA LEU A 668 -9.73 -1.75 -6.85
C LEU A 668 -9.47 -3.26 -6.83
N THR A 669 -9.20 -3.81 -5.66
CA THR A 669 -8.77 -5.20 -5.47
C THR A 669 -9.72 -5.92 -4.50
N PHE A 670 -10.37 -6.99 -4.97
CA PHE A 670 -11.11 -7.93 -4.13
C PHE A 670 -10.31 -9.22 -3.96
N TRP A 671 -10.03 -9.60 -2.71
CA TRP A 671 -9.29 -10.81 -2.36
C TRP A 671 -10.11 -11.67 -1.40
N ASN A 672 -10.43 -12.91 -1.82
CA ASN A 672 -11.22 -13.87 -1.05
C ASN A 672 -12.52 -13.27 -0.47
N TRP A 673 -13.28 -12.52 -1.28
CA TRP A 673 -14.57 -11.97 -0.88
C TRP A 673 -15.64 -13.07 -0.85
N ASN A 674 -16.33 -13.23 0.29
CA ASN A 674 -17.48 -14.10 0.45
C ASN A 674 -18.80 -13.34 0.15
N VAL A 675 -19.41 -13.57 -1.01
CA VAL A 675 -20.70 -12.99 -1.40
C VAL A 675 -21.83 -13.71 -0.65
N THR A 676 -22.65 -12.96 0.10
CA THR A 676 -23.75 -13.50 0.92
C THR A 676 -25.15 -13.13 0.41
N GLY A 677 -25.24 -12.36 -0.67
CA GLY A 677 -26.49 -12.02 -1.34
C GLY A 677 -26.25 -11.30 -2.67
N THR A 678 -27.16 -11.51 -3.62
CA THR A 678 -27.13 -10.90 -4.97
C THR A 678 -28.44 -10.19 -5.34
N THR A 679 -29.46 -10.27 -4.48
CA THR A 679 -30.79 -9.69 -4.71
C THR A 679 -31.06 -8.53 -3.74
N ASP A 680 -31.45 -7.37 -4.27
CA ASP A 680 -31.69 -6.14 -3.48
C ASP A 680 -33.10 -6.05 -2.87
N GLU A 681 -33.36 -4.98 -2.11
CA GLU A 681 -34.67 -4.77 -1.49
C GLU A 681 -35.79 -4.35 -2.46
N GLN A 682 -35.54 -4.35 -3.78
CA GLN A 682 -36.52 -4.18 -4.86
C GLN A 682 -36.76 -5.50 -5.63
N HIS A 683 -36.16 -6.62 -5.19
CA HIS A 683 -36.16 -7.93 -5.86
C HIS A 683 -35.40 -7.94 -7.20
N ARG A 684 -34.45 -7.03 -7.42
CA ARG A 684 -33.53 -7.07 -8.57
C ARG A 684 -32.37 -7.98 -8.23
N ASP A 685 -32.14 -9.01 -9.05
CA ASP A 685 -31.01 -9.93 -8.88
C ASP A 685 -29.81 -9.53 -9.76
N PHE A 686 -28.62 -9.71 -9.19
CA PHE A 686 -27.32 -9.40 -9.78
C PHE A 686 -26.40 -10.64 -9.80
N SER A 687 -26.93 -11.85 -9.64
CA SER A 687 -26.15 -13.09 -9.60
C SER A 687 -25.46 -13.46 -10.92
N THR A 688 -26.00 -13.04 -12.06
CA THR A 688 -25.48 -13.40 -13.38
C THR A 688 -25.06 -12.16 -14.19
N ASP A 689 -23.99 -12.31 -14.96
CA ASP A 689 -23.48 -11.29 -15.90
C ASP A 689 -23.21 -9.94 -15.19
N PHE A 690 -22.47 -9.98 -14.08
CA PHE A 690 -22.20 -8.79 -13.30
C PHE A 690 -21.20 -7.87 -14.02
N HIS A 691 -21.73 -6.86 -14.70
CA HIS A 691 -20.96 -5.73 -15.23
C HIS A 691 -20.50 -4.78 -14.10
N TRP A 692 -19.22 -4.41 -14.09
CA TRP A 692 -18.63 -3.41 -13.18
C TRP A 692 -18.83 -1.97 -13.67
N TRP A 693 -18.99 -1.81 -14.99
CA TRP A 693 -19.41 -0.57 -15.62
C TRP A 693 -20.19 -0.90 -16.89
N SER A 694 -21.02 0.03 -17.36
CA SER A 694 -21.53 0.01 -18.73
C SER A 694 -21.63 1.43 -19.25
N ASN A 695 -21.79 1.64 -20.56
CA ASN A 695 -21.99 2.99 -21.09
C ASN A 695 -23.38 3.57 -20.72
N GLY A 696 -24.41 2.72 -20.59
CA GLY A 696 -25.79 3.14 -20.30
C GLY A 696 -26.09 3.45 -18.83
N ASP A 697 -25.32 2.89 -17.88
CA ASP A 697 -25.52 3.15 -16.45
C ASP A 697 -25.01 4.55 -16.06
N LYS A 698 -25.75 5.27 -15.21
CA LYS A 698 -25.40 6.60 -14.68
C LYS A 698 -24.71 6.56 -13.32
N TRP A 699 -24.97 5.52 -12.53
CA TRP A 699 -24.70 5.45 -11.08
C TRP A 699 -23.74 4.31 -10.71
N TRP A 700 -23.52 3.37 -11.63
CA TRP A 700 -22.56 2.26 -11.50
C TRP A 700 -21.46 2.34 -12.57
N LYS A 701 -20.34 2.95 -12.20
CA LYS A 701 -19.14 3.18 -13.00
C LYS A 701 -17.90 2.82 -12.16
N ILE A 702 -17.58 1.54 -12.05
CA ILE A 702 -16.35 1.08 -11.39
C ILE A 702 -15.32 0.71 -12.46
N TYR A 703 -14.12 1.31 -12.40
CA TYR A 703 -12.99 0.90 -13.24
C TYR A 703 -12.73 -0.60 -13.07
N PRO A 704 -12.48 -1.36 -14.15
CA PRO A 704 -12.37 -2.82 -14.11
C PRO A 704 -11.48 -3.35 -12.96
N PRO A 705 -12.05 -4.01 -11.93
CA PRO A 705 -11.29 -4.38 -10.75
C PRO A 705 -10.39 -5.61 -10.98
N ILE A 706 -9.55 -5.86 -9.99
CA ILE A 706 -8.84 -7.13 -9.77
C ILE A 706 -9.72 -7.97 -8.84
N VAL A 707 -10.12 -9.16 -9.27
CA VAL A 707 -11.00 -10.06 -8.49
C VAL A 707 -10.34 -11.42 -8.35
N VAL A 708 -9.99 -11.80 -7.13
CA VAL A 708 -9.28 -13.05 -6.83
C VAL A 708 -9.98 -13.81 -5.70
N GLY A 709 -10.39 -15.05 -5.96
CA GLY A 709 -10.95 -15.97 -4.96
C GLY A 709 -12.34 -15.60 -4.44
N THR A 710 -13.11 -14.79 -5.16
CA THR A 710 -14.50 -14.48 -4.79
C THR A 710 -15.34 -15.77 -4.76
N HIS A 711 -16.08 -15.99 -3.69
CA HIS A 711 -16.79 -17.24 -3.40
C HIS A 711 -18.06 -16.95 -2.58
N GLY A 712 -18.74 -18.00 -2.09
CA GLY A 712 -19.96 -17.87 -1.27
C GLY A 712 -21.18 -18.28 -2.08
N LEU A 713 -22.17 -17.40 -2.20
CA LEU A 713 -23.24 -17.58 -3.18
C LEU A 713 -22.66 -17.49 -4.61
N PRO A 714 -23.19 -18.27 -5.58
CA PRO A 714 -22.76 -18.17 -6.97
C PRO A 714 -22.98 -16.76 -7.54
N VAL A 715 -21.92 -16.21 -8.13
CA VAL A 715 -21.98 -15.03 -9.00
C VAL A 715 -21.16 -15.29 -10.26
N THR A 716 -21.60 -14.80 -11.42
CA THR A 716 -20.76 -14.72 -12.62
C THR A 716 -20.51 -13.26 -13.00
N PHE A 717 -19.24 -12.92 -13.23
CA PHE A 717 -18.87 -11.60 -13.77
C PHE A 717 -19.02 -11.60 -15.29
N SER A 718 -19.35 -10.43 -15.86
CA SER A 718 -19.55 -10.32 -17.30
C SER A 718 -18.26 -10.63 -18.07
N GLN A 719 -18.41 -11.40 -19.14
CA GLN A 719 -17.31 -11.88 -19.99
C GLN A 719 -17.03 -10.91 -21.17
N GLU A 720 -17.62 -9.71 -21.17
CA GLU A 720 -17.24 -8.65 -22.09
C GLU A 720 -15.80 -8.17 -21.84
N GLU A 721 -15.09 -7.83 -22.93
CA GLU A 721 -13.72 -7.34 -22.85
C GLU A 721 -13.64 -6.09 -21.94
N ARG A 722 -12.67 -6.08 -21.01
CA ARG A 722 -12.42 -4.96 -20.08
C ARG A 722 -13.56 -4.72 -19.07
N GLN A 723 -14.30 -5.75 -18.65
CA GLN A 723 -15.10 -5.69 -17.41
C GLN A 723 -14.27 -5.96 -16.13
N LEU A 724 -13.16 -6.69 -16.26
CA LEU A 724 -12.17 -6.94 -15.21
C LEU A 724 -10.76 -6.57 -15.69
N THR A 725 -9.90 -6.11 -14.78
CA THR A 725 -8.44 -5.98 -15.02
C THR A 725 -7.75 -7.33 -14.82
N TYR A 726 -8.24 -8.13 -13.86
CA TYR A 726 -7.75 -9.48 -13.60
C TYR A 726 -8.84 -10.32 -12.92
N GLU A 727 -8.98 -11.58 -13.31
CA GLU A 727 -9.88 -12.56 -12.68
C GLU A 727 -9.09 -13.84 -12.36
N GLU A 728 -9.23 -14.35 -11.13
CA GLU A 728 -8.65 -15.62 -10.72
C GLU A 728 -9.57 -16.33 -9.69
N SER A 729 -9.92 -17.59 -9.95
CA SER A 729 -10.66 -18.48 -9.04
C SER A 729 -12.04 -17.99 -8.57
N THR A 730 -12.84 -17.38 -9.46
CA THR A 730 -14.25 -17.10 -9.15
C THR A 730 -15.02 -18.40 -8.86
N GLY A 731 -15.60 -18.46 -7.65
CA GLY A 731 -16.28 -19.62 -7.06
C GLY A 731 -15.53 -20.27 -5.89
N VAL A 732 -14.22 -20.09 -5.74
CA VAL A 732 -13.38 -20.85 -4.77
C VAL A 732 -12.33 -19.95 -4.11
N LYS A 733 -12.13 -20.09 -2.79
CA LYS A 733 -11.05 -19.39 -2.07
C LYS A 733 -9.66 -19.74 -2.61
N VAL A 734 -8.78 -18.75 -2.69
CA VAL A 734 -7.35 -18.92 -2.98
C VAL A 734 -6.46 -18.90 -1.73
N SER A 735 -5.20 -19.31 -1.88
CA SER A 735 -4.12 -19.07 -0.91
C SER A 735 -3.20 -17.93 -1.41
N PRO A 736 -2.65 -17.06 -0.53
CA PRO A 736 -2.94 -16.92 0.90
C PRO A 736 -4.39 -16.54 1.16
N GLU A 737 -4.92 -16.88 2.35
CA GLU A 737 -6.31 -16.51 2.69
C GLU A 737 -6.47 -14.97 2.67
N SER A 738 -5.60 -14.25 3.37
CA SER A 738 -5.56 -12.78 3.37
C SER A 738 -4.33 -12.26 2.65
N LEU A 739 -4.53 -11.38 1.66
CA LEU A 739 -3.45 -10.69 0.96
C LEU A 739 -2.72 -9.72 1.88
N TYR A 740 -3.45 -8.94 2.68
CA TYR A 740 -2.87 -7.96 3.60
C TYR A 740 -2.01 -8.63 4.70
N GLU A 741 -2.48 -9.74 5.28
CA GLU A 741 -1.68 -10.55 6.20
C GLU A 741 -0.42 -11.12 5.54
N ALA A 742 -0.51 -11.57 4.29
CA ALA A 742 0.62 -12.12 3.55
C ALA A 742 1.66 -11.04 3.17
N GLN A 743 1.22 -9.85 2.76
CA GLN A 743 2.08 -8.70 2.48
C GLN A 743 2.76 -8.19 3.75
N LEU A 744 2.04 -8.09 4.87
CA LEU A 744 2.64 -7.82 6.19
C LEU A 744 3.69 -8.87 6.56
N LYS A 745 3.43 -10.16 6.32
CA LYS A 745 4.41 -11.23 6.55
C LYS A 745 5.66 -11.08 5.65
N LYS A 746 5.51 -10.72 4.37
CA LYS A 746 6.65 -10.41 3.46
C LYS A 746 7.46 -9.22 3.97
N ARG A 747 6.80 -8.14 4.40
CA ARG A 747 7.47 -6.89 4.83
C ARG A 747 8.14 -6.99 6.20
N LEU A 748 7.53 -7.68 7.15
CA LEU A 748 7.92 -7.69 8.57
C LEU A 748 8.48 -9.05 9.04
N GLY A 749 8.56 -10.04 8.15
CA GLY A 749 8.89 -11.44 8.47
C GLY A 749 7.79 -12.19 9.25
N ARG A 750 6.69 -11.52 9.62
CA ARG A 750 5.62 -12.05 10.48
C ARG A 750 4.31 -11.29 10.27
N VAL A 751 3.18 -11.95 10.52
CA VAL A 751 1.91 -11.24 10.73
C VAL A 751 1.94 -10.61 12.14
N PRO A 752 1.66 -9.31 12.30
CA PRO A 752 1.63 -8.65 13.61
C PRO A 752 0.70 -9.34 14.62
N ALA A 753 1.11 -9.36 15.89
CA ALA A 753 0.33 -10.01 16.96
C ALA A 753 -1.06 -9.37 17.16
N TRP A 754 -1.20 -8.06 16.91
CA TRP A 754 -2.48 -7.37 17.01
C TRP A 754 -3.50 -7.86 15.96
N LEU A 755 -3.07 -8.04 14.72
CA LEU A 755 -3.93 -8.51 13.62
C LEU A 755 -4.32 -9.98 13.81
N ASN A 756 -3.43 -10.78 14.42
CA ASN A 756 -3.76 -12.14 14.85
C ASN A 756 -4.77 -12.19 16.00
N ALA A 757 -4.77 -11.20 16.90
CA ALA A 757 -5.74 -11.13 17.99
C ALA A 757 -7.17 -10.85 17.49
N LEU A 758 -7.33 -10.14 16.37
CA LEU A 758 -8.64 -9.84 15.75
C LEU A 758 -9.30 -11.04 15.04
N LYS A 759 -8.74 -12.24 15.11
CA LYS A 759 -9.26 -13.47 14.48
C LYS A 759 -9.80 -14.51 15.48
N ASN A 760 -9.81 -14.20 16.78
CA ASN A 760 -10.22 -15.13 17.85
C ASN A 760 -11.43 -14.61 18.63
#